data_AF-A0A1Z2L5D5-F1
#
_entry.id   AF-A0A1Z2L5D5-F1
#
_cell.length_a   1.000
_cell.length_b   1.000
_cell.length_c   1.000
_cell.angle_alpha   90.00
_cell.angle_beta   90.00
_cell.angle_gamma   90.00
#
_symmetry.space_group_name_H-M   'P 1'
#
loop_
_entity.id
_entity.type
_entity.pdbx_description
1 polymer ?
#
loop_
_entity_poly.entity_id
_entity_poly.type
_entity_poly.pdbx_seq_one_letter_code
_entity_poly.pdbx_strand_id
1 'polypeptide(L)'
;MKIALLVHHAYGAGGTVRATTGLANALATRHDVELVSVYRGADAPKLPPHRRVRLIPLIDVREDAPGSENDNELQHQPSAVLTGAEGSPRMFSRLADLRITQYLQATDADVVIATRPGLTGYLARAADDRGTGPDGRAPAFLRLAHDHLTYDAHDPEVRAARDAAVARLDGFLTVTEQDATAYRARLPRPPRLVRCLPNVVPAPAVEPSDGTSRIVVAVGRLVPAKRFDLLIRAFAKMSAERPDWSLRIYGRGPDRARLRALVERLGLSDRAFLMGPHPTTETEWAKAAIGVSASDAESFGLTIVDAMHCGVPVISTDCPVGPRELITHGVDGLLVPVGDEEALATALTALAGDPARRADLGTAARATARHYTPDRIAERFERIVQELRPELLPPPPEPLPTADAKAAPAPALALRRTAARIVRPLRRKPEPPAPAPAPTPAAPAPLKPLRPRATARATPDGGLAVRLPRAGLGGERLTLVALLRGTDGTGPGERVELPLPRPESGKGPYTATLDRATVPLAEGRWDFYLERADDRTRARVRSTLVEQARLLNLSLASDASQVTAWVPYTTAAGSLTLRAWHRPAHAELDGIHVGTDSLTVAATLHGAAGPLPAHGPVTLVAVSPLDSAYDIELPAAVQDARRVRAALPYPLLLGRRGTAHDVWPLRLRLAPGGPLVPLGRLAGDSVDRRRTDVHPARTLEHAIRGPVAVRPVFDPENDLTLDVRDVTQATM
;
A
#
# COMPACT_ATOMS: atom_id res chain seq x y z
N MET A 1 11.37 15.19 25.37
CA MET A 1 12.78 14.86 25.04
C MET A 1 13.05 15.19 23.58
N LYS A 2 14.33 15.34 23.24
CA LYS A 2 14.84 15.31 21.87
C LYS A 2 15.41 13.92 21.58
N ILE A 3 14.94 13.28 20.51
CA ILE A 3 15.29 11.89 20.17
C ILE A 3 15.87 11.87 18.75
N ALA A 4 17.06 11.27 18.60
CA ALA A 4 17.69 11.06 17.30
C ALA A 4 17.70 9.58 16.92
N LEU A 5 17.10 9.25 15.78
CA LEU A 5 17.19 7.92 15.17
C LEU A 5 18.25 7.96 14.09
N LEU A 6 19.39 7.32 14.34
CA LEU A 6 20.48 7.19 13.39
C LEU A 6 20.23 5.96 12.51
N VAL A 7 19.99 6.22 11.22
CA VAL A 7 19.67 5.21 10.20
C VAL A 7 20.67 5.30 9.05
N HIS A 8 20.95 4.17 8.40
CA HIS A 8 21.88 4.17 7.26
C HIS A 8 21.35 4.96 6.07
N HIS A 9 20.07 4.79 5.74
CA HIS A 9 19.38 5.66 4.79
C HIS A 9 17.86 5.71 5.08
N ALA A 10 17.23 6.85 4.84
CA ALA A 10 15.77 7.04 4.97
C ALA A 10 15.01 7.03 3.61
N TYR A 11 15.73 6.92 2.49
CA TYR A 11 15.18 7.19 1.16
C TYR A 11 14.61 5.95 0.42
N GLY A 12 14.72 4.77 1.03
CA GLY A 12 14.24 3.51 0.46
C GLY A 12 12.79 3.19 0.82
N ALA A 13 12.35 2.00 0.43
CA ALA A 13 11.03 1.44 0.79
C ALA A 13 11.15 0.05 1.46
N GLY A 14 12.31 -0.25 2.06
CA GLY A 14 12.56 -1.51 2.76
C GLY A 14 11.86 -1.58 4.12
N GLY A 15 11.72 -2.79 4.68
CA GLY A 15 11.08 -3.02 5.97
C GLY A 15 11.70 -2.24 7.12
N THR A 16 13.04 -2.18 7.19
CA THR A 16 13.76 -1.38 8.19
C THR A 16 13.47 0.11 8.05
N VAL A 17 13.46 0.66 6.83
CA VAL A 17 13.12 2.08 6.61
C VAL A 17 11.67 2.35 7.02
N ARG A 18 10.75 1.44 6.71
CA ARG A 18 9.35 1.56 7.15
C ARG A 18 9.25 1.54 8.68
N ALA A 19 9.97 0.64 9.34
CA ALA A 19 9.98 0.51 10.79
C ALA A 19 10.56 1.75 11.49
N THR A 20 11.72 2.24 11.06
CA THR A 20 12.40 3.39 11.69
C THR A 20 11.64 4.70 11.44
N THR A 21 11.14 4.91 10.22
CA THR A 21 10.24 6.05 9.93
C THR A 21 8.94 5.94 10.73
N GLY A 22 8.38 4.74 10.89
CA GLY A 22 7.20 4.49 11.70
C GLY A 22 7.42 4.85 13.18
N LEU A 23 8.54 4.43 13.76
CA LEU A 23 8.93 4.79 15.12
C LEU A 23 9.16 6.29 15.28
N ALA A 24 9.89 6.92 14.35
CA ALA A 24 10.10 8.37 14.37
C ALA A 24 8.76 9.13 14.34
N ASN A 25 7.83 8.71 13.48
CA ASN A 25 6.50 9.31 13.39
C ASN A 25 5.68 9.13 14.68
N ALA A 26 5.74 7.95 15.29
CA ALA A 26 5.05 7.66 16.54
C ALA A 26 5.57 8.57 17.67
N LEU A 27 6.90 8.69 17.80
CA LEU A 27 7.53 9.51 18.83
C LEU A 27 7.33 11.02 18.60
N ALA A 28 7.28 11.48 17.35
CA ALA A 28 7.09 12.89 17.01
C ALA A 28 5.70 13.44 17.33
N THR A 29 4.78 12.60 17.80
CA THR A 29 3.51 13.04 18.37
C THR A 29 3.70 13.69 19.75
N ARG A 30 4.77 13.32 20.46
CA ARG A 30 5.02 13.64 21.88
C ARG A 30 6.41 14.25 22.15
N HIS A 31 7.36 14.07 21.24
CA HIS A 31 8.77 14.48 21.39
C HIS A 31 9.29 15.27 20.18
N ASP A 32 10.42 15.97 20.33
CA ASP A 32 11.19 16.46 19.17
C ASP A 32 12.00 15.29 18.61
N VAL A 33 11.87 15.03 17.32
CA VAL A 33 12.45 13.83 16.69
C VAL A 33 13.26 14.20 15.46
N GLU A 34 14.51 13.73 15.46
CA GLU A 34 15.41 13.73 14.32
C GLU A 34 15.48 12.33 13.72
N LEU A 35 15.26 12.23 12.41
CA LEU A 35 15.60 11.04 11.63
C LEU A 35 16.90 11.34 10.89
N VAL A 36 18.02 10.83 11.41
CA VAL A 36 19.37 11.13 10.94
C VAL A 36 19.79 10.05 9.96
N SER A 37 19.79 10.39 8.68
CA SER A 37 20.12 9.48 7.58
C SER A 37 21.58 9.65 7.21
N VAL A 38 22.39 8.59 7.31
CA VAL A 38 23.81 8.68 6.90
C VAL A 38 23.91 9.08 5.43
N TYR A 39 23.15 8.40 4.56
CA TYR A 39 23.17 8.68 3.12
C TYR A 39 21.85 9.25 2.60
N ARG A 40 21.95 10.23 1.69
CA ARG A 40 20.86 10.71 0.84
C ARG A 40 21.12 10.30 -0.60
N GLY A 41 20.34 9.32 -1.07
CA GLY A 41 20.39 8.84 -2.45
C GLY A 41 19.23 9.31 -3.34
N ALA A 42 18.31 10.13 -2.83
CA ALA A 42 17.18 10.65 -3.61
C ALA A 42 16.70 12.00 -3.07
N ASP A 43 16.00 12.77 -3.91
CA ASP A 43 15.48 14.09 -3.53
C ASP A 43 14.49 14.01 -2.37
N ALA A 44 13.60 13.02 -2.44
CA ALA A 44 12.56 12.77 -1.46
C ALA A 44 12.54 11.28 -1.06
N PRO A 45 12.29 10.98 0.22
CA PRO A 45 12.11 9.60 0.67
C PRO A 45 10.82 8.98 0.09
N LYS A 46 10.87 7.68 -0.22
CA LYS A 46 9.68 6.93 -0.68
C LYS A 46 8.62 6.79 0.41
N LEU A 47 9.04 6.80 1.68
CA LEU A 47 8.20 6.81 2.87
C LEU A 47 8.48 8.10 3.64
N PRO A 48 7.82 9.23 3.28
CA PRO A 48 8.11 10.51 3.90
C PRO A 48 7.74 10.50 5.39
N PRO A 49 8.63 10.95 6.28
CA PRO A 49 8.31 11.07 7.69
C PRO A 49 7.27 12.18 7.90
N HIS A 50 6.57 12.13 9.03
CA HIS A 50 5.60 13.14 9.42
C HIS A 50 6.30 14.50 9.54
N ARG A 51 5.59 15.60 9.23
CA ARG A 51 6.13 16.98 9.22
C ARG A 51 6.79 17.47 10.52
N ARG A 52 6.57 16.76 11.64
CA ARG A 52 7.19 17.05 12.95
C ARG A 52 8.54 16.33 13.14
N VAL A 53 8.86 15.38 12.28
CA VAL A 53 10.16 14.71 12.26
C VAL A 53 11.08 15.51 11.36
N ARG A 54 12.24 15.90 11.87
CA ARG A 54 13.29 16.55 11.10
C ARG A 54 14.17 15.49 10.45
N LEU A 55 14.14 15.38 9.12
CA LEU A 55 15.03 14.49 8.36
C LEU A 55 16.37 15.18 8.10
N ILE A 56 17.47 14.60 8.59
CA ILE A 56 18.82 15.15 8.49
C ILE A 56 19.71 14.17 7.71
N PRO A 57 20.04 14.44 6.45
CA PRO A 57 21.05 13.68 5.72
C PRO A 57 22.47 14.11 6.13
N LEU A 58 23.38 13.16 6.35
CA LEU A 58 24.78 13.46 6.71
C LEU A 58 25.71 13.52 5.49
N ILE A 59 25.44 12.71 4.47
CA ILE A 59 26.18 12.63 3.21
C ILE A 59 25.18 12.64 2.06
N ASP A 60 25.36 13.54 1.10
CA ASP A 60 24.58 13.55 -0.14
C ASP A 60 25.30 12.75 -1.22
N VAL A 61 24.65 11.69 -1.73
CA VAL A 61 25.19 10.79 -2.75
C VAL A 61 24.29 10.73 -4.00
N ARG A 62 23.44 11.74 -4.18
CA ARG A 62 22.60 11.85 -5.39
C ARG A 62 23.50 12.13 -6.60
N GLU A 63 23.26 11.39 -7.68
CA GLU A 63 23.86 11.67 -8.98
C GLU A 63 23.46 13.08 -9.45
N ASP A 64 24.43 13.84 -9.95
CA ASP A 64 24.27 15.19 -10.52
C ASP A 64 23.64 16.27 -9.61
N ALA A 65 23.53 16.01 -8.30
CA ALA A 65 22.99 16.99 -7.36
C ALA A 65 24.04 18.05 -6.98
N PRO A 66 23.68 19.35 -6.94
CA PRO A 66 24.57 20.38 -6.40
C PRO A 66 24.93 20.06 -4.95
N GLY A 67 26.24 20.00 -4.65
CA GLY A 67 26.74 19.64 -3.32
C GLY A 67 26.73 18.14 -3.02
N SER A 68 26.54 17.28 -4.03
CA SER A 68 26.80 15.84 -3.91
C SER A 68 28.25 15.60 -3.50
N GLU A 69 28.44 14.68 -2.55
CA GLU A 69 29.74 14.25 -2.05
C GLU A 69 30.17 12.91 -2.68
N ASN A 70 29.56 12.53 -3.81
CA ASN A 70 29.92 11.31 -4.55
C ASN A 70 31.38 11.30 -5.01
N ASP A 71 31.91 12.43 -5.45
CA ASP A 71 33.30 12.54 -5.93
C ASP A 71 34.31 12.73 -4.79
N ASN A 72 33.87 12.72 -3.53
CA ASN A 72 34.75 12.82 -2.38
C ASN A 72 35.60 11.54 -2.25
N GLU A 73 36.92 11.64 -2.29
CA GLU A 73 37.82 10.47 -2.21
C GLU A 73 37.56 9.60 -0.97
N LEU A 74 37.21 10.22 0.17
CA LEU A 74 36.91 9.48 1.41
C LEU A 74 35.63 8.64 1.31
N GLN A 75 34.73 8.94 0.36
CA GLN A 75 33.52 8.16 0.12
C GLN A 75 33.84 6.79 -0.49
N HIS A 76 34.98 6.65 -1.17
CA HIS A 76 35.41 5.41 -1.81
C HIS A 76 36.40 4.60 -0.98
N GLN A 77 36.84 5.14 0.16
CA GLN A 77 37.73 4.46 1.08
C GLN A 77 36.93 3.66 2.12
N PRO A 78 37.38 2.44 2.48
CA PRO A 78 36.79 1.68 3.58
C PRO A 78 36.73 2.48 4.89
N SER A 79 35.74 2.20 5.72
CA SER A 79 35.70 2.71 7.10
C SER A 79 36.97 2.25 7.84
N ALA A 80 37.55 3.14 8.64
CA ALA A 80 38.60 2.77 9.61
C ALA A 80 38.04 2.57 11.02
N VAL A 81 36.72 2.64 11.18
CA VAL A 81 36.00 2.39 12.44
C VAL A 81 35.39 0.99 12.45
N LEU A 82 34.85 0.54 11.32
CA LEU A 82 34.14 -0.73 11.17
C LEU A 82 34.97 -1.74 10.39
N THR A 83 34.76 -3.04 10.64
CA THR A 83 35.42 -4.14 9.94
C THR A 83 34.43 -4.95 9.09
N GLY A 84 34.93 -5.93 8.35
CA GLY A 84 34.13 -6.86 7.56
C GLY A 84 33.23 -6.21 6.53
N ALA A 85 32.06 -6.83 6.29
CA ALA A 85 31.10 -6.37 5.30
C ALA A 85 30.54 -4.96 5.60
N GLU A 86 30.50 -4.54 6.87
CA GLU A 86 30.05 -3.19 7.23
C GLU A 86 31.13 -2.12 7.02
N GLY A 87 32.42 -2.46 7.16
CA GLY A 87 33.54 -1.55 6.87
C GLY A 87 33.80 -1.31 5.38
N SER A 88 33.10 -2.01 4.50
CA SER A 88 33.16 -1.78 3.05
C SER A 88 32.65 -0.37 2.69
N PRO A 89 33.30 0.34 1.75
CA PRO A 89 32.85 1.66 1.30
C PRO A 89 31.45 1.66 0.67
N ARG A 90 30.95 0.48 0.25
CA ARG A 90 29.56 0.33 -0.20
C ARG A 90 28.54 0.43 0.94
N MET A 91 28.98 0.20 2.17
CA MET A 91 28.16 0.23 3.39
C MET A 91 28.48 1.45 4.24
N PHE A 92 29.71 1.57 4.73
CA PHE A 92 30.19 2.73 5.47
C PHE A 92 31.59 3.10 4.98
N SER A 93 31.71 4.34 4.50
CA SER A 93 32.95 4.90 3.97
C SER A 93 33.76 5.61 5.05
N ARG A 94 35.01 5.95 4.74
CA ARG A 94 35.82 6.84 5.58
C ARG A 94 35.15 8.20 5.79
N LEU A 95 34.40 8.69 4.80
CA LEU A 95 33.56 9.89 4.93
C LEU A 95 32.42 9.68 5.95
N ALA A 96 31.79 8.50 5.96
CA ALA A 96 30.78 8.17 6.97
C ALA A 96 31.35 8.15 8.39
N ASP A 97 32.59 7.66 8.59
CA ASP A 97 33.26 7.76 9.88
C ASP A 97 33.28 9.20 10.38
N LEU A 98 33.75 10.11 9.53
CA LEU A 98 33.90 11.52 9.85
C LEU A 98 32.55 12.17 10.16
N ARG A 99 31.56 12.00 9.28
CA ARG A 99 30.25 12.66 9.39
C ARG A 99 29.42 12.16 10.56
N ILE A 100 29.43 10.84 10.81
CA ILE A 100 28.71 10.25 11.96
C ILE A 100 29.38 10.71 13.25
N THR A 101 30.71 10.70 13.33
CA THR A 101 31.44 11.17 14.52
C THR A 101 31.17 12.65 14.80
N GLN A 102 31.23 13.50 13.77
CA GLN A 102 30.90 14.93 13.89
C GLN A 102 29.47 15.14 14.39
N TYR A 103 28.49 14.40 13.86
CA TYR A 103 27.11 14.47 14.33
C TYR A 103 26.98 14.07 15.81
N LEU A 104 27.54 12.93 16.20
CA LEU A 104 27.49 12.44 17.59
C LEU A 104 28.23 13.39 18.56
N GLN A 105 29.27 14.08 18.09
CA GLN A 105 30.00 15.10 18.83
C GLN A 105 29.26 16.45 18.93
N ALA A 106 28.28 16.73 18.08
CA ALA A 106 27.56 17.99 18.07
C ALA A 106 26.10 17.89 18.56
N THR A 107 25.53 16.68 18.59
CA THR A 107 24.11 16.48 18.92
C THR A 107 23.79 16.84 20.37
N ASP A 108 22.66 17.52 20.53
CA ASP A 108 21.95 17.91 21.75
C ASP A 108 20.74 17.00 22.04
N ALA A 109 20.62 15.87 21.34
CA ALA A 109 19.57 14.89 21.63
C ALA A 109 19.68 14.37 23.08
N ASP A 110 18.57 14.04 23.72
CA ASP A 110 18.53 13.35 25.01
C ASP A 110 18.70 11.83 24.86
N VAL A 111 18.28 11.29 23.71
CA VAL A 111 18.35 9.86 23.37
C VAL A 111 18.82 9.70 21.92
N VAL A 112 19.81 8.83 21.71
CA VAL A 112 20.28 8.45 20.36
C VAL A 112 20.06 6.94 20.17
N ILE A 113 19.36 6.60 19.09
CA ILE A 113 19.01 5.23 18.72
C ILE A 113 19.74 4.84 17.44
N ALA A 114 20.69 3.89 17.52
CA ALA A 114 21.35 3.30 16.36
C ALA A 114 20.56 2.08 15.86
N THR A 115 20.18 2.06 14.58
CA THR A 115 19.20 1.07 14.07
C THR A 115 19.82 -0.11 13.31
N ARG A 116 21.15 -0.27 13.36
CA ARG A 116 21.92 -1.35 12.70
C ARG A 116 23.26 -1.60 13.40
N PRO A 117 23.93 -2.76 13.21
CA PRO A 117 25.22 -3.07 13.83
C PRO A 117 26.30 -2.01 13.63
N GLY A 118 26.53 -1.51 12.41
CA GLY A 118 27.63 -0.56 12.18
C GLY A 118 27.42 0.78 12.88
N LEU A 119 26.16 1.24 12.90
CA LEU A 119 25.75 2.44 13.65
C LEU A 119 25.87 2.23 15.16
N THR A 120 25.66 0.99 15.62
CA THR A 120 25.88 0.61 17.00
C THR A 120 27.36 0.71 17.37
N GLY A 121 28.25 0.32 16.45
CA GLY A 121 29.71 0.51 16.59
C GLY A 121 30.09 1.99 16.77
N TYR A 122 29.58 2.88 15.92
CA TYR A 122 29.82 4.33 16.08
C TYR A 122 29.28 4.88 17.39
N LEU A 123 28.06 4.49 17.78
CA LEU A 123 27.44 4.94 19.02
C LEU A 123 28.20 4.48 20.27
N ALA A 124 28.74 3.25 20.24
CA ALA A 124 29.58 2.72 21.30
C ALA A 124 30.91 3.48 21.44
N ARG A 125 31.51 3.92 20.33
CA ARG A 125 32.77 4.69 20.34
C ARG A 125 32.61 6.14 20.76
N ALA A 126 31.47 6.77 20.43
CA ALA A 126 31.17 8.12 20.89
C ALA A 126 31.13 8.22 22.44
N ALA A 127 31.00 7.08 23.13
CA ALA A 127 31.15 7.00 24.58
C ALA A 127 32.60 7.10 25.07
N ASP A 128 33.57 6.69 24.27
CA ASP A 128 34.99 6.61 24.64
C ASP A 128 35.75 7.93 24.31
N ASP A 129 35.41 8.58 23.19
CA ASP A 129 36.12 9.76 22.68
C ASP A 129 35.76 11.08 23.40
N ARG A 130 34.78 11.05 24.30
CA ARG A 130 34.47 12.17 25.20
C ARG A 130 34.94 11.82 26.60
N GLY A 131 36.13 12.29 26.97
CA GLY A 131 36.43 12.53 28.38
C GLY A 131 35.32 13.36 29.03
N THR A 132 35.22 13.30 30.36
CA THR A 132 34.37 14.20 31.15
C THR A 132 34.39 15.60 30.53
N GLY A 133 33.22 16.19 30.24
CA GLY A 133 33.15 17.58 29.80
C GLY A 133 33.92 18.51 30.75
N PRO A 134 34.19 19.78 30.38
CA PRO A 134 34.85 20.75 31.27
C PRO A 134 34.17 20.90 32.65
N ASP A 135 32.96 20.39 32.80
CA ASP A 135 32.06 20.33 33.95
C ASP A 135 31.92 18.91 34.59
N GLY A 136 32.72 17.92 34.19
CA GLY A 136 32.83 16.64 34.89
C GLY A 136 31.71 15.61 34.63
N ARG A 137 30.77 15.87 33.71
CA ARG A 137 29.56 15.03 33.52
C ARG A 137 29.72 13.95 32.42
N ALA A 138 29.12 12.79 32.68
CA ALA A 138 28.97 11.62 31.78
C ALA A 138 28.15 11.97 30.49
N PRO A 139 28.13 11.12 29.43
CA PRO A 139 27.47 11.46 28.16
C PRO A 139 26.05 12.03 28.33
N ALA A 140 25.82 13.18 27.70
CA ALA A 140 24.57 13.95 27.83
C ALA A 140 23.32 13.17 27.36
N PHE A 141 23.48 12.12 26.54
CA PHE A 141 22.37 11.36 25.95
C PHE A 141 22.39 9.86 26.25
N LEU A 142 21.21 9.25 26.29
CA LEU A 142 21.00 7.82 26.44
C LEU A 142 21.32 7.10 25.12
N ARG A 143 22.13 6.04 25.18
CA ARG A 143 22.62 5.29 24.01
C ARG A 143 21.86 3.99 23.87
N LEU A 144 21.03 3.90 22.83
CA LEU A 144 20.24 2.71 22.53
C LEU A 144 20.62 2.15 21.17
N ALA A 145 20.75 0.83 21.07
CA ALA A 145 20.69 0.14 19.78
C ALA A 145 19.30 -0.46 19.59
N HIS A 146 18.79 -0.46 18.36
CA HIS A 146 17.55 -1.13 18.00
C HIS A 146 17.80 -2.01 16.76
N ASP A 147 17.90 -3.32 16.97
CA ASP A 147 18.14 -4.27 15.90
C ASP A 147 16.82 -4.72 15.27
N HIS A 148 16.81 -4.76 13.94
CA HIS A 148 15.65 -5.13 13.13
C HIS A 148 15.83 -6.50 12.47
N LEU A 149 16.93 -7.20 12.77
CA LEU A 149 17.23 -8.58 12.37
C LEU A 149 17.40 -9.45 13.62
N THR A 150 17.24 -10.76 13.44
CA THR A 150 17.44 -11.74 14.53
C THR A 150 18.93 -11.93 14.83
N TYR A 151 19.25 -12.41 16.04
CA TYR A 151 20.65 -12.65 16.45
C TYR A 151 21.48 -13.42 15.41
N ASP A 152 20.92 -14.50 14.85
CA ASP A 152 21.59 -15.40 13.90
C ASP A 152 21.52 -14.94 12.43
N ALA A 153 20.83 -13.84 12.13
CA ALA A 153 20.73 -13.32 10.75
C ALA A 153 21.94 -12.48 10.34
N HIS A 154 22.80 -12.12 11.29
CA HIS A 154 24.04 -11.38 11.01
C HIS A 154 25.19 -12.32 10.72
N ASP A 155 26.07 -11.89 9.81
CA ASP A 155 27.35 -12.55 9.57
C ASP A 155 28.16 -12.67 10.89
N PRO A 156 28.89 -13.77 11.13
CA PRO A 156 29.64 -13.98 12.38
C PRO A 156 30.58 -12.83 12.75
N GLU A 157 31.25 -12.19 11.79
CA GLU A 157 32.15 -11.06 12.06
C GLU A 157 31.36 -9.82 12.51
N VAL A 158 30.29 -9.48 11.79
CA VAL A 158 29.39 -8.36 12.12
C VAL A 158 28.75 -8.58 13.50
N ARG A 159 28.36 -9.83 13.77
CA ARG A 159 27.78 -10.24 15.05
C ARG A 159 28.75 -10.04 16.21
N ALA A 160 30.02 -10.46 16.05
CA ALA A 160 31.04 -10.27 17.07
C ALA A 160 31.34 -8.79 17.33
N ALA A 161 31.46 -7.99 16.27
CA ALA A 161 31.67 -6.54 16.37
C ALA A 161 30.50 -5.84 17.09
N ARG A 162 29.26 -6.21 16.75
CA ARG A 162 28.05 -5.73 17.43
C ARG A 162 28.06 -6.11 18.90
N ASP A 163 28.31 -7.38 19.25
CA ASP A 163 28.26 -7.86 20.63
C ASP A 163 29.27 -7.11 21.51
N ALA A 164 30.46 -6.81 20.97
CA ALA A 164 31.45 -5.98 21.65
C ALA A 164 30.99 -4.51 21.83
N ALA A 165 30.32 -3.94 20.83
CA ALA A 165 29.80 -2.57 20.88
C ALA A 165 28.62 -2.42 21.85
N VAL A 166 27.70 -3.39 21.84
CA VAL A 166 26.48 -3.41 22.67
C VAL A 166 26.80 -3.38 24.17
N ALA A 167 27.90 -3.98 24.59
CA ALA A 167 28.37 -3.95 25.97
C ALA A 167 28.66 -2.52 26.51
N ARG A 168 28.81 -1.52 25.62
CA ARG A 168 29.11 -0.13 25.96
C ARG A 168 27.88 0.79 25.93
N LEU A 169 26.71 0.25 25.61
CA LEU A 169 25.47 1.01 25.50
C LEU A 169 24.66 0.97 26.81
N ASP A 170 23.68 1.87 26.90
CA ASP A 170 22.74 1.87 28.02
C ASP A 170 21.65 0.82 27.82
N GLY A 171 21.23 0.59 26.56
CA GLY A 171 20.23 -0.42 26.24
C GLY A 171 20.31 -0.99 24.82
N PHE A 172 19.79 -2.20 24.67
CA PHE A 172 19.64 -2.91 23.40
C PHE A 172 18.18 -3.33 23.19
N LEU A 173 17.62 -2.90 22.07
CA LEU A 173 16.22 -3.12 21.71
C LEU A 173 16.14 -4.11 20.56
N THR A 174 15.16 -5.00 20.66
CA THR A 174 14.82 -5.99 19.64
C THR A 174 13.37 -5.81 19.21
N VAL A 175 13.01 -6.30 18.03
CA VAL A 175 11.64 -6.17 17.51
C VAL A 175 10.66 -7.21 18.04
N THR A 176 11.14 -8.21 18.79
CA THR A 176 10.37 -9.32 19.37
C THR A 176 10.94 -9.74 20.72
N GLU A 177 10.10 -10.22 21.64
CA GLU A 177 10.55 -10.68 22.96
C GLU A 177 11.30 -12.02 22.90
N GLN A 178 10.98 -12.87 21.91
CA GLN A 178 11.75 -14.08 21.64
C GLN A 178 13.21 -13.76 21.29
N ASP A 179 13.43 -12.75 20.45
CA ASP A 179 14.78 -12.30 20.11
C ASP A 179 15.43 -11.61 21.32
N ALA A 180 14.71 -10.75 22.07
CA ALA A 180 15.22 -10.19 23.33
C ALA A 180 15.76 -11.26 24.29
N THR A 181 15.03 -12.37 24.42
CA THR A 181 15.41 -13.52 25.25
C THR A 181 16.68 -14.20 24.72
N ALA A 182 16.76 -14.42 23.40
CA ALA A 182 17.95 -14.97 22.76
C ALA A 182 19.18 -14.08 22.98
N TYR A 183 19.04 -12.76 22.83
CA TYR A 183 20.12 -11.79 23.10
C TYR A 183 20.55 -11.81 24.57
N ARG A 184 19.62 -11.80 25.54
CA ARG A 184 19.96 -11.89 26.98
C ARG A 184 20.76 -13.16 27.30
N ALA A 185 20.46 -14.28 26.64
CA ALA A 185 21.14 -15.54 26.86
C ALA A 185 22.51 -15.64 26.16
N ARG A 186 22.72 -14.93 25.05
CA ARG A 186 23.89 -15.11 24.17
C ARG A 186 24.89 -13.97 24.19
N LEU A 187 24.47 -12.75 24.58
CA LEU A 187 25.37 -11.61 24.67
C LEU A 187 26.46 -11.90 25.73
N PRO A 188 27.75 -11.86 25.36
CA PRO A 188 28.84 -12.10 26.31
C PRO A 188 28.86 -11.09 27.46
N ARG A 189 28.48 -9.84 27.16
CA ARG A 189 28.36 -8.74 28.13
C ARG A 189 27.12 -7.92 27.76
N PRO A 190 25.95 -8.22 28.36
CA PRO A 190 24.75 -7.44 28.07
C PRO A 190 24.87 -6.00 28.61
N PRO A 191 24.22 -5.02 27.97
CA PRO A 191 24.09 -3.67 28.51
C PRO A 191 23.15 -3.68 29.72
N ARG A 192 22.93 -2.52 30.34
CA ARG A 192 22.03 -2.39 31.51
C ARG A 192 20.62 -2.89 31.21
N LEU A 193 20.17 -2.78 29.96
CA LEU A 193 18.83 -3.18 29.54
C LEU A 193 18.81 -3.90 28.19
N VAL A 194 18.14 -5.04 28.12
CA VAL A 194 17.75 -5.70 26.85
C VAL A 194 16.23 -5.89 26.83
N ARG A 195 15.52 -5.23 25.91
CA ARG A 195 14.03 -5.24 25.85
C ARG A 195 13.50 -5.35 24.43
N CYS A 196 12.27 -5.86 24.32
CA CYS A 196 11.50 -5.79 23.09
C CYS A 196 10.85 -4.40 22.93
N LEU A 197 11.08 -3.78 21.77
CA LEU A 197 10.32 -2.66 21.24
C LEU A 197 9.82 -3.03 19.84
N PRO A 198 8.59 -3.55 19.69
CA PRO A 198 8.09 -3.96 18.39
C PRO A 198 8.05 -2.83 17.37
N ASN A 199 8.06 -3.21 16.09
CA ASN A 199 7.90 -2.22 15.03
C ASN A 199 6.50 -1.58 15.08
N VAL A 200 6.45 -0.30 14.73
CA VAL A 200 5.19 0.43 14.59
C VAL A 200 4.47 0.02 13.31
N VAL A 201 3.20 -0.35 13.45
CA VAL A 201 2.29 -0.60 12.33
C VAL A 201 1.04 0.27 12.52
N PRO A 202 0.87 1.34 11.74
CA PRO A 202 -0.30 2.20 11.84
C PRO A 202 -1.58 1.47 11.46
N ALA A 203 -2.66 1.73 12.19
CA ALA A 203 -3.99 1.30 11.76
C ALA A 203 -4.33 1.97 10.41
N PRO A 204 -4.82 1.20 9.44
CA PRO A 204 -5.10 1.71 8.11
C PRO A 204 -6.41 2.52 8.11
N ALA A 205 -6.54 3.43 7.15
CA ALA A 205 -7.75 4.23 6.96
C ALA A 205 -8.80 3.56 6.04
N VAL A 206 -8.64 2.26 5.76
CA VAL A 206 -9.56 1.44 4.97
C VAL A 206 -10.61 0.80 5.87
N GLU A 207 -11.75 0.41 5.31
CA GLU A 207 -12.63 -0.52 6.01
C GLU A 207 -11.93 -1.87 6.20
N PRO A 208 -12.22 -2.56 7.32
CA PRO A 208 -11.88 -3.96 7.45
C PRO A 208 -12.48 -4.78 6.29
N SER A 209 -11.76 -5.82 5.90
CA SER A 209 -12.29 -6.88 5.06
C SER A 209 -13.53 -7.48 5.71
N ASP A 210 -14.53 -7.76 4.89
CA ASP A 210 -15.72 -8.53 5.30
C ASP A 210 -15.50 -10.04 5.20
N GLY A 211 -14.34 -10.49 4.70
CA GLY A 211 -13.98 -11.90 4.60
C GLY A 211 -14.80 -12.72 3.60
N THR A 212 -15.64 -12.07 2.79
CA THR A 212 -16.56 -12.76 1.86
C THR A 212 -16.00 -12.95 0.46
N SER A 213 -14.91 -12.26 0.12
CA SER A 213 -14.22 -12.47 -1.15
C SER A 213 -13.64 -13.89 -1.22
N ARG A 214 -13.22 -14.32 -2.41
CA ARG A 214 -12.57 -15.61 -2.64
C ARG A 214 -11.11 -15.41 -3.04
N ILE A 215 -10.43 -14.55 -2.29
CA ILE A 215 -9.09 -14.08 -2.61
C ILE A 215 -8.14 -14.35 -1.45
N VAL A 216 -7.09 -15.12 -1.74
CA VAL A 216 -5.89 -15.24 -0.92
C VAL A 216 -4.93 -14.13 -1.32
N VAL A 217 -4.43 -13.35 -0.36
CA VAL A 217 -3.45 -12.28 -0.60
C VAL A 217 -2.14 -12.57 0.11
N ALA A 218 -1.03 -12.32 -0.57
CA ALA A 218 0.29 -12.29 0.03
C ALA A 218 1.08 -11.07 -0.46
N VAL A 219 1.86 -10.46 0.44
CA VAL A 219 2.60 -9.22 0.18
C VAL A 219 4.05 -9.39 0.61
N GLY A 220 5.00 -9.07 -0.26
CA GLY A 220 6.42 -9.11 0.11
C GLY A 220 7.38 -8.97 -1.07
N ARG A 221 8.68 -8.91 -0.78
CA ARG A 221 9.72 -8.95 -1.83
C ARG A 221 9.74 -10.32 -2.49
N LEU A 222 9.77 -10.37 -3.82
CA LEU A 222 9.84 -11.62 -4.58
C LEU A 222 11.26 -12.18 -4.54
N VAL A 223 11.63 -12.77 -3.41
CA VAL A 223 12.93 -13.38 -3.12
C VAL A 223 12.75 -14.77 -2.50
N PRO A 224 13.75 -15.67 -2.58
CA PRO A 224 13.61 -17.06 -2.13
C PRO A 224 13.11 -17.19 -0.69
N ALA A 225 13.63 -16.38 0.25
CA ALA A 225 13.27 -16.43 1.66
C ALA A 225 11.78 -16.16 1.98
N LYS A 226 11.01 -15.56 1.04
CA LYS A 226 9.56 -15.37 1.21
C LYS A 226 8.73 -16.57 0.77
N ARG A 227 9.35 -17.55 0.11
CA ARG A 227 8.74 -18.84 -0.29
C ARG A 227 7.39 -18.71 -0.98
N PHE A 228 7.24 -17.72 -1.86
CA PHE A 228 6.04 -17.63 -2.69
C PHE A 228 5.84 -18.87 -3.57
N ASP A 229 6.88 -19.63 -3.85
CA ASP A 229 6.77 -20.92 -4.52
C ASP A 229 6.08 -21.99 -3.67
N LEU A 230 6.27 -21.99 -2.34
CA LEU A 230 5.54 -22.85 -1.40
C LEU A 230 4.05 -22.48 -1.42
N LEU A 231 3.74 -21.19 -1.31
CA LEU A 231 2.37 -20.69 -1.35
C LEU A 231 1.67 -21.04 -2.67
N ILE A 232 2.33 -20.86 -3.82
CA ILE A 232 1.73 -21.17 -5.12
C ILE A 232 1.39 -22.67 -5.23
N ARG A 233 2.25 -23.57 -4.75
CA ARG A 233 2.00 -25.02 -4.78
C ARG A 233 0.89 -25.43 -3.80
N ALA A 234 0.90 -24.90 -2.58
CA ALA A 234 -0.17 -25.12 -1.61
C ALA A 234 -1.52 -24.60 -2.14
N PHE A 235 -1.52 -23.42 -2.78
CA PHE A 235 -2.70 -22.87 -3.43
C PHE A 235 -3.18 -23.72 -4.61
N ALA A 236 -2.27 -24.36 -5.38
CA ALA A 236 -2.64 -25.26 -6.47
C ALA A 236 -3.52 -26.41 -5.97
N LYS A 237 -3.18 -26.99 -4.81
CA LYS A 237 -3.95 -28.05 -4.15
C LYS A 237 -5.33 -27.56 -3.73
N MET A 238 -5.38 -26.42 -3.01
CA MET A 238 -6.66 -25.81 -2.63
C MET A 238 -7.53 -25.50 -3.85
N SER A 239 -6.94 -24.96 -4.92
CA SER A 239 -7.66 -24.53 -6.13
C SER A 239 -8.24 -25.69 -6.94
N ALA A 240 -7.67 -26.90 -6.81
CA ALA A 240 -8.25 -28.10 -7.40
C ALA A 240 -9.62 -28.44 -6.79
N GLU A 241 -9.77 -28.26 -5.47
CA GLU A 241 -11.03 -28.47 -4.73
C GLU A 241 -11.94 -27.24 -4.73
N ARG A 242 -11.35 -26.04 -4.82
CA ARG A 242 -12.01 -24.74 -4.73
C ARG A 242 -11.68 -23.87 -5.95
N PRO A 243 -12.23 -24.19 -7.13
CA PRO A 243 -11.85 -23.56 -8.40
C PRO A 243 -12.23 -22.08 -8.53
N ASP A 244 -13.07 -21.59 -7.63
CA ASP A 244 -13.58 -20.23 -7.54
C ASP A 244 -12.69 -19.28 -6.71
N TRP A 245 -11.61 -19.80 -6.12
CA TRP A 245 -10.64 -19.00 -5.39
C TRP A 245 -9.49 -18.53 -6.27
N SER A 246 -8.96 -17.35 -5.94
CA SER A 246 -7.79 -16.75 -6.57
C SER A 246 -6.70 -16.39 -5.56
N LEU A 247 -5.46 -16.34 -6.02
CA LEU A 247 -4.27 -15.92 -5.29
C LEU A 247 -3.72 -14.63 -5.91
N ARG A 248 -3.55 -13.59 -5.11
CA ARG A 248 -2.92 -12.33 -5.52
C ARG A 248 -1.64 -12.10 -4.72
N ILE A 249 -0.51 -12.03 -5.41
CA ILE A 249 0.82 -11.78 -4.82
C ILE A 249 1.30 -10.38 -5.22
N TYR A 250 1.50 -9.52 -4.22
CA TYR A 250 1.99 -8.15 -4.41
C TYR A 250 3.46 -8.03 -4.01
N GLY A 251 4.26 -7.47 -4.91
CA GLY A 251 5.69 -7.33 -4.69
C GLY A 251 6.53 -7.07 -5.94
N ARG A 252 7.82 -6.79 -5.70
CA ARG A 252 8.89 -6.79 -6.71
C ARG A 252 10.05 -7.65 -6.22
N GLY A 253 10.81 -8.21 -7.15
CA GLY A 253 12.03 -8.93 -6.86
C GLY A 253 12.46 -9.85 -8.01
N PRO A 254 13.68 -10.40 -7.91
CA PRO A 254 14.29 -11.22 -8.96
C PRO A 254 13.49 -12.49 -9.28
N ASP A 255 12.76 -13.05 -8.32
CA ASP A 255 12.02 -14.31 -8.53
C ASP A 255 10.75 -14.16 -9.39
N ARG A 256 10.39 -12.95 -9.87
CA ARG A 256 9.15 -12.73 -10.62
C ARG A 256 9.01 -13.69 -11.82
N ALA A 257 10.06 -13.86 -12.61
CA ALA A 257 10.04 -14.75 -13.78
C ALA A 257 9.90 -16.23 -13.37
N ARG A 258 10.68 -16.66 -12.36
CA ARG A 258 10.64 -18.03 -11.81
C ARG A 258 9.25 -18.38 -11.25
N LEU A 259 8.63 -17.46 -10.52
CA LEU A 259 7.28 -17.63 -9.96
C LEU A 259 6.22 -17.64 -11.06
N ARG A 260 6.34 -16.80 -12.09
CA ARG A 260 5.43 -16.82 -13.25
C ARG A 260 5.47 -18.17 -13.96
N ALA A 261 6.67 -18.70 -14.22
CA ALA A 261 6.83 -20.02 -14.82
C ALA A 261 6.24 -21.14 -13.93
N LEU A 262 6.31 -21.02 -12.60
CA LEU A 262 5.66 -21.96 -11.69
C LEU A 262 4.13 -21.90 -11.78
N VAL A 263 3.54 -20.71 -11.81
CA VAL A 263 2.09 -20.51 -12.02
C VAL A 263 1.64 -21.18 -13.32
N GLU A 264 2.39 -20.97 -14.41
CA GLU A 264 2.10 -21.58 -15.72
C GLU A 264 2.21 -23.10 -15.70
N ARG A 265 3.29 -23.66 -15.14
CA ARG A 265 3.48 -25.12 -15.01
C ARG A 265 2.38 -25.81 -14.20
N LEU A 266 1.82 -25.11 -13.22
CA LEU A 266 0.73 -25.64 -12.37
C LEU A 266 -0.67 -25.36 -12.94
N GLY A 267 -0.78 -24.77 -14.14
CA GLY A 267 -2.07 -24.46 -14.76
C GLY A 267 -2.88 -23.37 -14.04
N LEU A 268 -2.22 -22.51 -13.26
CA LEU A 268 -2.85 -21.50 -12.42
C LEU A 268 -2.92 -20.10 -13.06
N SER A 269 -2.64 -19.96 -14.35
CA SER A 269 -2.50 -18.65 -15.02
C SER A 269 -3.75 -17.77 -14.96
N ASP A 270 -4.93 -18.37 -14.75
CA ASP A 270 -6.19 -17.66 -14.59
C ASP A 270 -6.65 -17.52 -13.13
N ARG A 271 -5.80 -17.92 -12.16
CA ARG A 271 -6.14 -17.98 -10.73
C ARG A 271 -5.06 -17.42 -9.81
N ALA A 272 -3.79 -17.45 -10.20
CA ALA A 272 -2.68 -16.92 -9.41
C ALA A 272 -2.00 -15.75 -10.13
N PHE A 273 -2.09 -14.56 -9.55
CA PHE A 273 -1.71 -13.30 -10.18
C PHE A 273 -0.53 -12.64 -9.47
N LEU A 274 0.54 -12.35 -10.23
CA LEU A 274 1.67 -11.53 -9.75
C LEU A 274 1.41 -10.05 -10.03
N MET A 275 0.76 -9.39 -9.08
CA MET A 275 0.19 -8.04 -9.20
C MET A 275 1.23 -6.92 -9.33
N GLY A 276 2.51 -7.21 -9.05
CA GLY A 276 3.53 -6.17 -8.92
C GLY A 276 3.42 -5.45 -7.58
N PRO A 277 4.17 -4.36 -7.33
CA PRO A 277 4.02 -3.63 -6.09
C PRO A 277 2.76 -2.77 -6.13
N HIS A 278 2.18 -2.55 -4.96
CA HIS A 278 1.08 -1.61 -4.77
C HIS A 278 1.51 -0.53 -3.77
N PRO A 279 1.25 0.77 -4.04
CA PRO A 279 1.66 1.84 -3.13
C PRO A 279 0.86 1.84 -1.82
N THR A 280 -0.35 1.29 -1.83
CA THR A 280 -1.25 1.25 -0.68
C THR A 280 -1.73 -0.18 -0.48
N THR A 281 -0.92 -1.04 0.15
CA THR A 281 -1.24 -2.46 0.30
C THR A 281 -2.45 -2.71 1.20
N GLU A 282 -2.81 -1.74 2.03
CA GLU A 282 -3.97 -1.77 2.91
C GLU A 282 -5.29 -1.93 2.13
N THR A 283 -5.41 -1.30 0.95
CA THR A 283 -6.60 -1.47 0.08
C THR A 283 -6.71 -2.87 -0.50
N GLU A 284 -5.57 -3.56 -0.62
CA GLU A 284 -5.51 -4.92 -1.15
C GLU A 284 -5.71 -5.96 -0.05
N TRP A 285 -5.25 -5.68 1.17
CA TRP A 285 -5.62 -6.47 2.35
C TRP A 285 -7.12 -6.40 2.63
N ALA A 286 -7.75 -5.22 2.52
CA ALA A 286 -9.21 -5.08 2.67
C ALA A 286 -10.03 -5.91 1.65
N LYS A 287 -9.40 -6.35 0.55
CA LYS A 287 -10.01 -7.24 -0.45
C LYS A 287 -9.83 -8.72 -0.13
N ALA A 288 -8.92 -9.07 0.79
CA ALA A 288 -8.52 -10.44 1.05
C ALA A 288 -9.52 -11.14 1.98
N ALA A 289 -9.80 -12.41 1.71
CA ALA A 289 -10.47 -13.28 2.67
C ALA A 289 -9.47 -14.05 3.55
N ILE A 290 -8.26 -14.32 3.02
CA ILE A 290 -7.17 -14.99 3.72
C ILE A 290 -5.86 -14.27 3.38
N GLY A 291 -5.06 -13.96 4.39
CA GLY A 291 -3.70 -13.47 4.22
C GLY A 291 -2.67 -14.57 4.44
N VAL A 292 -1.58 -14.58 3.67
CA VAL A 292 -0.52 -15.58 3.83
C VAL A 292 0.87 -14.97 3.93
N SER A 293 1.66 -15.49 4.88
CA SER A 293 3.09 -15.25 5.02
C SER A 293 3.84 -16.59 5.09
N ALA A 294 4.40 -17.06 3.97
CA ALA A 294 4.99 -18.39 3.86
C ALA A 294 6.52 -18.44 4.13
N SER A 295 7.11 -17.36 4.65
CA SER A 295 8.56 -17.14 4.72
C SER A 295 9.34 -18.23 5.48
N ASP A 296 10.60 -18.42 5.13
CA ASP A 296 11.53 -19.27 5.92
C ASP A 296 11.99 -18.56 7.21
N ALA A 297 12.03 -17.23 7.18
CA ALA A 297 12.43 -16.39 8.30
C ALA A 297 11.72 -15.04 8.26
N GLU A 298 11.33 -14.54 9.43
CA GLU A 298 10.79 -13.21 9.64
C GLU A 298 11.33 -12.63 10.95
N SER A 299 11.90 -11.44 10.95
CA SER A 299 12.35 -10.82 12.19
C SER A 299 11.19 -10.22 12.99
N PHE A 300 10.08 -9.88 12.33
CA PHE A 300 8.88 -9.35 12.99
C PHE A 300 7.60 -9.80 12.26
N GLY A 301 7.40 -9.35 11.02
CA GLY A 301 6.18 -9.63 10.25
C GLY A 301 5.27 -8.42 10.07
N LEU A 302 5.80 -7.30 9.56
CA LEU A 302 5.01 -6.07 9.31
C LEU A 302 3.75 -6.35 8.47
N THR A 303 3.87 -7.19 7.43
CA THR A 303 2.76 -7.55 6.54
C THR A 303 1.71 -8.43 7.20
N ILE A 304 2.07 -9.19 8.24
CA ILE A 304 1.12 -9.94 9.06
C ILE A 304 0.25 -8.96 9.84
N VAL A 305 0.87 -8.01 10.54
CA VAL A 305 0.13 -6.99 11.30
C VAL A 305 -0.70 -6.08 10.38
N ASP A 306 -0.23 -5.76 9.17
CA ASP A 306 -1.02 -5.03 8.16
C ASP A 306 -2.32 -5.78 7.81
N ALA A 307 -2.22 -7.07 7.51
CA ALA A 307 -3.38 -7.91 7.20
C ALA A 307 -4.34 -8.02 8.40
N MET A 308 -3.79 -8.21 9.60
CA MET A 308 -4.56 -8.27 10.85
C MET A 308 -5.31 -6.97 11.12
N HIS A 309 -4.68 -5.81 10.89
CA HIS A 309 -5.33 -4.51 11.01
C HIS A 309 -6.54 -4.36 10.08
N CYS A 310 -6.46 -4.94 8.89
CA CYS A 310 -7.56 -4.99 7.92
C CYS A 310 -8.60 -6.08 8.22
N GLY A 311 -8.54 -6.81 9.34
CA GLY A 311 -9.52 -7.85 9.64
C GLY A 311 -9.35 -9.14 8.86
N VAL A 312 -8.16 -9.36 8.29
CA VAL A 312 -7.87 -10.56 7.50
C VAL A 312 -7.24 -11.61 8.41
N PRO A 313 -7.80 -12.83 8.49
CA PRO A 313 -7.12 -13.93 9.16
C PRO A 313 -5.85 -14.31 8.40
N VAL A 314 -4.75 -14.46 9.12
CA VAL A 314 -3.43 -14.76 8.53
C VAL A 314 -3.05 -16.21 8.77
N ILE A 315 -2.62 -16.90 7.72
CA ILE A 315 -1.87 -18.15 7.81
C ILE A 315 -0.39 -17.80 7.64
N SER A 316 0.43 -18.09 8.64
CA SER A 316 1.88 -17.90 8.56
C SER A 316 2.62 -19.20 8.79
N THR A 317 3.78 -19.35 8.17
CA THR A 317 4.77 -20.30 8.66
C THR A 317 5.19 -19.92 10.08
N ASP A 318 5.42 -20.92 10.92
CA ASP A 318 5.76 -20.83 12.33
C ASP A 318 7.26 -20.55 12.52
N CYS A 319 7.69 -19.41 12.00
CA CYS A 319 9.04 -18.91 12.21
C CYS A 319 9.27 -18.71 13.73
N PRO A 320 10.41 -19.17 14.28
CA PRO A 320 10.68 -19.09 15.72
C PRO A 320 10.72 -17.68 16.32
N VAL A 321 10.81 -16.65 15.46
CA VAL A 321 10.76 -15.23 15.79
C VAL A 321 9.78 -14.58 14.82
N GLY A 322 9.03 -13.56 15.26
CA GLY A 322 8.09 -12.82 14.42
C GLY A 322 6.70 -13.45 14.42
N PRO A 323 6.30 -14.23 13.38
CA PRO A 323 5.00 -14.90 13.29
C PRO A 323 4.50 -15.55 14.58
N ARG A 324 5.33 -16.35 15.26
CA ARG A 324 4.94 -17.04 16.50
C ARG A 324 4.57 -16.08 17.65
N GLU A 325 5.17 -14.89 17.68
CA GLU A 325 4.86 -13.87 18.68
C GLU A 325 3.64 -13.02 18.27
N LEU A 326 3.41 -12.87 16.97
CA LEU A 326 2.28 -12.10 16.44
C LEU A 326 0.97 -12.89 16.42
N ILE A 327 1.02 -14.21 16.24
CA ILE A 327 -0.14 -15.08 16.02
C ILE A 327 -0.27 -16.08 17.16
N THR A 328 -1.42 -16.04 17.84
CA THR A 328 -1.89 -17.13 18.69
C THR A 328 -2.67 -18.12 17.82
N HIS A 329 -2.05 -19.27 17.55
CA HIS A 329 -2.60 -20.30 16.67
C HIS A 329 -4.06 -20.67 17.02
N GLY A 330 -4.95 -20.55 16.04
CA GLY A 330 -6.37 -20.89 16.17
C GLY A 330 -7.23 -19.78 16.78
N VAL A 331 -6.64 -18.66 17.23
CA VAL A 331 -7.35 -17.54 17.86
C VAL A 331 -7.38 -16.31 16.96
N ASP A 332 -6.23 -15.84 16.48
CA ASP A 332 -6.10 -14.63 15.65
C ASP A 332 -5.36 -14.89 14.32
N GLY A 333 -5.06 -16.16 14.04
CA GLY A 333 -4.45 -16.64 12.82
C GLY A 333 -4.11 -18.12 12.91
N LEU A 334 -3.48 -18.66 11.88
CA LEU A 334 -2.98 -20.04 11.86
C LEU A 334 -1.46 -20.04 11.66
N LEU A 335 -0.80 -20.98 12.31
CA LEU A 335 0.64 -21.23 12.21
C LEU A 335 0.79 -22.62 11.62
N VAL A 336 1.66 -22.75 10.61
CA VAL A 336 2.01 -24.02 9.98
C VAL A 336 3.53 -24.22 10.03
N PRO A 337 4.06 -25.46 10.05
CA PRO A 337 5.50 -25.67 10.08
C PRO A 337 6.22 -25.00 8.89
N VAL A 338 7.43 -24.48 9.11
CA VAL A 338 8.24 -23.86 8.05
C VAL A 338 8.54 -24.87 6.95
N GLY A 339 8.26 -24.49 5.70
CA GLY A 339 8.51 -25.33 4.53
C GLY A 339 7.48 -26.44 4.26
N ASP A 340 6.47 -26.59 5.12
CA ASP A 340 5.43 -27.62 4.98
C ASP A 340 4.32 -27.16 4.03
N GLU A 341 4.36 -27.69 2.82
CA GLU A 341 3.38 -27.39 1.77
C GLU A 341 1.99 -27.97 2.07
N GLU A 342 1.92 -29.18 2.63
CA GLU A 342 0.66 -29.86 2.90
C GLU A 342 -0.09 -29.21 4.05
N ALA A 343 0.63 -28.83 5.12
CA ALA A 343 0.04 -28.07 6.22
C ALA A 343 -0.49 -26.72 5.74
N LEU A 344 0.25 -26.01 4.87
CA LEU A 344 -0.21 -24.75 4.29
C LEU A 344 -1.46 -24.94 3.41
N ALA A 345 -1.48 -25.98 2.55
CA ALA A 345 -2.64 -26.31 1.72
C ALA A 345 -3.87 -26.65 2.56
N THR A 346 -3.68 -27.47 3.60
CA THR A 346 -4.75 -27.87 4.53
C THR A 346 -5.34 -26.66 5.26
N ALA A 347 -4.49 -25.76 5.77
CA ALA A 347 -4.94 -24.54 6.44
C ALA A 347 -5.70 -23.61 5.49
N LEU A 348 -5.23 -23.48 4.24
CA LEU A 348 -5.90 -22.71 3.19
C LEU A 348 -7.29 -23.29 2.88
N THR A 349 -7.39 -24.59 2.62
CA THR A 349 -8.67 -25.27 2.34
C THR A 349 -9.64 -25.17 3.51
N ALA A 350 -9.14 -25.34 4.74
CA ALA A 350 -9.96 -25.23 5.95
C ALA A 350 -10.57 -23.83 6.10
N LEU A 351 -9.76 -22.77 5.98
CA LEU A 351 -10.29 -21.40 6.06
C LEU A 351 -11.16 -21.05 4.87
N ALA A 352 -10.86 -21.52 3.66
CA ALA A 352 -11.68 -21.29 2.47
C ALA A 352 -13.10 -21.87 2.63
N GLY A 353 -13.21 -23.03 3.28
CA GLY A 353 -14.46 -23.74 3.55
C GLY A 353 -15.28 -23.20 4.73
N ASP A 354 -14.73 -22.32 5.58
CA ASP A 354 -15.37 -21.89 6.84
C ASP A 354 -15.41 -20.36 6.98
N PRO A 355 -16.44 -19.69 6.41
CA PRO A 355 -16.59 -18.24 6.51
C PRO A 355 -16.74 -17.70 7.93
N ALA A 356 -17.39 -18.46 8.83
CA ALA A 356 -17.59 -18.05 10.22
C ALA A 356 -16.25 -17.99 10.95
N ARG A 357 -15.44 -19.05 10.81
CA ARG A 357 -14.09 -19.08 11.38
C ARG A 357 -13.20 -17.98 10.82
N ARG A 358 -13.30 -17.64 9.53
CA ARG A 358 -12.56 -16.49 8.97
C ARG A 358 -12.95 -15.18 9.64
N ALA A 359 -14.23 -14.96 9.89
CA ALA A 359 -14.74 -13.75 10.53
C ALA A 359 -14.28 -13.65 12.01
N ASP A 360 -14.32 -14.76 12.75
CA ASP A 360 -13.87 -14.82 14.14
C ASP A 360 -12.36 -14.54 14.26
N LEU A 361 -11.55 -15.26 13.47
CA LEU A 361 -10.10 -15.06 13.42
C LEU A 361 -9.74 -13.64 12.98
N GLY A 362 -10.43 -13.09 11.95
CA GLY A 362 -10.22 -11.73 11.47
C GLY A 362 -10.55 -10.66 12.52
N THR A 363 -11.58 -10.91 13.35
CA THR A 363 -11.94 -10.02 14.46
C THR A 363 -10.88 -10.04 15.56
N ALA A 364 -10.42 -11.23 15.96
CA ALA A 364 -9.35 -11.39 16.94
C ALA A 364 -8.03 -10.80 16.43
N ALA A 365 -7.69 -11.02 15.17
CA ALA A 365 -6.54 -10.41 14.48
C ALA A 365 -6.52 -8.88 14.63
N ARG A 366 -7.66 -8.21 14.43
CA ARG A 366 -7.75 -6.75 14.62
C ARG A 366 -7.51 -6.32 16.06
N ALA A 367 -7.95 -7.11 17.03
CA ALA A 367 -7.69 -6.83 18.43
C ALA A 367 -6.19 -6.91 18.72
N THR A 368 -5.53 -7.99 18.27
CA THR A 368 -4.08 -8.19 18.39
C THR A 368 -3.29 -7.06 17.72
N ALA A 369 -3.65 -6.67 16.50
CA ALA A 369 -2.95 -5.62 15.75
C ALA A 369 -2.91 -4.26 16.48
N ARG A 370 -3.92 -3.94 17.32
CA ARG A 370 -3.97 -2.68 18.08
C ARG A 370 -2.77 -2.48 19.00
N HIS A 371 -2.11 -3.55 19.42
CA HIS A 371 -0.93 -3.50 20.28
C HIS A 371 0.32 -2.91 19.59
N TYR A 372 0.32 -2.83 18.26
CA TYR A 372 1.44 -2.34 17.44
C TYR A 372 1.20 -0.93 16.88
N THR A 373 0.12 -0.27 17.31
CA THR A 373 -0.21 1.09 16.87
C THR A 373 0.81 2.12 17.38
N PRO A 374 0.99 3.26 16.67
CA PRO A 374 1.97 4.29 17.02
C PRO A 374 1.95 4.70 18.49
N ASP A 375 0.77 4.99 19.04
CA ASP A 375 0.63 5.43 20.43
C ASP A 375 1.09 4.36 21.42
N ARG A 376 0.75 3.09 21.17
CA ARG A 376 1.16 1.97 22.03
C ARG A 376 2.66 1.73 22.02
N ILE A 377 3.30 1.86 20.87
CA ILE A 377 4.75 1.69 20.76
C ILE A 377 5.49 2.89 21.37
N ALA A 378 4.98 4.12 21.19
CA ALA A 378 5.52 5.29 21.86
C ALA A 378 5.45 5.16 23.39
N GLU A 379 4.31 4.72 23.94
CA GLU A 379 4.16 4.43 25.38
C GLU A 379 5.13 3.35 25.88
N ARG A 380 5.45 2.33 25.07
CA ARG A 380 6.45 1.30 25.41
C ARG A 380 7.86 1.88 25.43
N PHE A 381 8.20 2.69 24.44
CA PHE A 381 9.48 3.38 24.37
C PHE A 381 9.68 4.32 25.57
N GLU A 382 8.67 5.11 25.92
CA GLU A 382 8.73 5.99 27.08
C GLU A 382 9.00 5.22 28.38
N ARG A 383 8.35 4.06 28.59
CA ARG A 383 8.62 3.21 29.76
C ARG A 383 10.06 2.68 29.79
N ILE A 384 10.62 2.32 28.63
CA ILE A 384 12.02 1.91 28.50
C ILE A 384 12.96 3.05 28.89
N VAL A 385 12.70 4.27 28.41
CA VAL A 385 13.49 5.45 28.78
C VAL A 385 13.32 5.77 30.27
N GLN A 386 12.13 5.63 30.83
CA GLN A 386 11.88 5.84 32.26
C GLN A 386 12.69 4.89 33.16
N GLU A 387 12.83 3.62 32.75
CA GLU A 387 13.64 2.62 33.48
C GLU A 387 15.13 2.96 33.45
N LEU A 388 15.61 3.53 32.34
CA LEU A 388 17.02 3.83 32.14
C LEU A 388 17.45 5.21 32.66
N ARG A 389 16.59 6.22 32.48
CA ARG A 389 16.86 7.62 32.81
C ARG A 389 15.55 8.36 33.16
N PRO A 390 14.99 8.18 34.37
CA PRO A 390 13.68 8.71 34.75
C PRO A 390 13.58 10.24 34.66
N GLU A 391 14.68 10.96 34.84
CA GLU A 391 14.75 12.43 34.78
C GLU A 391 14.48 13.03 33.39
N LEU A 392 14.45 12.22 32.31
CA LEU A 392 14.16 12.71 30.95
C LEU A 392 12.66 12.85 30.65
N LEU A 393 11.81 12.25 31.46
CA LEU A 393 10.36 12.29 31.28
C LEU A 393 9.74 13.27 32.28
N PRO A 394 8.68 14.01 31.88
CA PRO A 394 7.92 14.78 32.85
C PRO A 394 7.42 13.85 33.96
N PRO A 395 7.36 14.31 35.22
CA PRO A 395 6.77 13.52 36.29
C PRO A 395 5.35 13.09 35.88
N PRO A 396 4.91 11.88 36.25
CA PRO A 396 3.58 11.42 35.92
C PRO A 396 2.56 12.47 36.39
N PRO A 397 1.48 12.74 35.63
CA PRO A 397 0.43 13.63 36.09
C PRO A 397 -0.03 13.13 37.47
N GLU A 398 -0.14 14.05 38.44
CA GLU A 398 -0.72 13.72 39.75
C GLU A 398 -2.05 13.01 39.50
N PRO A 399 -2.31 11.87 40.20
CA PRO A 399 -3.60 11.22 40.08
C PRO A 399 -4.67 12.25 40.38
N LEU A 400 -5.55 12.48 39.39
CA LEU A 400 -6.73 13.32 39.59
C LEU A 400 -7.43 12.82 40.85
N PRO A 401 -7.75 13.70 41.81
CA PRO A 401 -8.44 13.28 43.03
C PRO A 401 -9.68 12.50 42.61
N THR A 402 -9.77 11.26 43.08
CA THR A 402 -10.91 10.39 42.85
C THR A 402 -12.15 11.15 43.29
N ALA A 403 -13.08 11.37 42.36
CA ALA A 403 -14.35 12.00 42.65
C ALA A 403 -15.17 11.04 43.53
N ASP A 404 -14.96 11.14 44.84
CA ASP A 404 -15.93 10.65 45.80
C ASP A 404 -17.21 11.47 45.65
N ALA A 405 -18.28 10.74 45.35
CA ALA A 405 -19.62 11.26 45.28
C ALA A 405 -20.07 11.76 46.66
N LYS A 406 -20.32 13.07 46.79
CA LYS A 406 -21.51 13.68 47.46
C LYS A 406 -21.42 15.22 47.48
N ALA A 407 -22.47 15.85 46.95
CA ALA A 407 -23.13 17.16 47.20
C ALA A 407 -22.36 18.29 47.97
N ALA A 408 -22.50 19.60 47.71
CA ALA A 408 -23.60 20.44 47.20
C ALA A 408 -23.05 21.83 46.78
N PRO A 409 -23.83 22.76 46.18
CA PRO A 409 -23.31 24.00 45.59
C PRO A 409 -23.16 25.13 46.63
N ALA A 410 -22.14 25.97 46.47
CA ALA A 410 -21.90 27.16 47.29
C ALA A 410 -22.09 28.47 46.48
N PRO A 411 -22.45 29.59 47.14
CA PRO A 411 -23.16 30.70 46.52
C PRO A 411 -22.24 31.81 45.98
N ALA A 412 -22.81 32.63 45.09
CA ALA A 412 -22.20 33.85 44.59
C ALA A 412 -22.18 34.95 45.67
N LEU A 413 -21.05 35.65 45.79
CA LEU A 413 -20.98 36.96 46.45
C LEU A 413 -19.84 37.82 45.90
N ALA A 414 -20.18 39.09 45.68
CA ALA A 414 -19.38 40.17 45.13
C ALA A 414 -18.31 40.70 46.11
N LEU A 415 -17.30 41.43 45.60
CA LEU A 415 -17.05 42.87 45.90
C LEU A 415 -15.62 43.34 45.53
N ARG A 416 -15.60 44.58 45.03
CA ARG A 416 -14.63 45.69 45.27
C ARG A 416 -13.26 45.72 44.58
N ARG A 417 -13.23 46.55 43.53
CA ARG A 417 -12.47 47.83 43.39
C ARG A 417 -11.30 48.07 44.36
N THR A 418 -10.14 48.35 43.79
CA THR A 418 -9.26 49.44 44.25
C THR A 418 -8.58 50.12 43.07
N ALA A 419 -8.57 51.45 43.12
CA ALA A 419 -8.02 52.36 42.15
C ALA A 419 -6.58 52.75 42.52
N ALA A 420 -5.76 53.04 41.51
CA ALA A 420 -4.61 53.92 41.65
C ALA A 420 -4.65 54.94 40.50
N ARG A 421 -4.62 56.22 40.88
CA ARG A 421 -4.71 57.42 40.04
C ARG A 421 -3.36 58.14 40.15
N ILE A 422 -2.94 58.87 39.10
CA ILE A 422 -2.25 60.18 39.07
C ILE A 422 -1.73 60.39 37.62
N VAL A 423 -2.43 61.14 36.74
CA VAL A 423 -2.39 62.61 36.44
C VAL A 423 -1.24 62.98 35.49
N ARG A 424 -1.45 63.51 34.27
CA ARG A 424 -1.70 64.93 33.84
C ARG A 424 -1.57 65.01 32.28
N PRO A 425 -1.72 66.14 31.55
CA PRO A 425 -2.59 67.32 31.67
C PRO A 425 -3.53 67.50 30.44
N LEU A 426 -4.51 68.40 30.58
CA LEU A 426 -5.43 68.87 29.55
C LEU A 426 -4.73 69.70 28.46
N ARG A 427 -4.94 69.34 27.18
CA ARG A 427 -4.73 70.22 26.02
C ARG A 427 -6.01 70.30 25.18
N ARG A 428 -6.26 71.52 24.71
CA ARG A 428 -7.47 72.06 24.06
C ARG A 428 -7.94 71.22 22.86
N LYS A 429 -9.25 70.99 22.78
CA LYS A 429 -9.97 70.27 21.72
C LYS A 429 -9.97 71.08 20.40
N PRO A 430 -9.45 70.56 19.27
CA PRO A 430 -9.78 71.05 17.94
C PRO A 430 -11.04 70.35 17.42
N GLU A 431 -11.81 71.08 16.64
CA GLU A 431 -13.06 70.69 15.97
C GLU A 431 -12.84 69.49 15.01
N PRO A 432 -13.80 68.55 14.88
CA PRO A 432 -13.61 67.38 14.02
C PRO A 432 -13.65 67.78 12.54
N PRO A 433 -12.70 67.32 11.70
CA PRO A 433 -12.83 67.47 10.25
C PRO A 433 -13.93 66.54 9.71
N ALA A 434 -14.53 66.95 8.60
CA ALA A 434 -15.59 66.23 7.89
C ALA A 434 -15.25 64.75 7.63
N PRO A 435 -16.25 63.84 7.62
CA PRO A 435 -16.01 62.40 7.47
C PRO A 435 -15.33 62.10 6.13
N ALA A 436 -14.20 61.39 6.20
CA ALA A 436 -13.56 60.81 5.03
C ALA A 436 -14.51 59.81 4.35
N PRO A 437 -14.49 59.70 3.01
CA PRO A 437 -15.28 58.71 2.30
C PRO A 437 -14.96 57.32 2.84
N ALA A 438 -16.00 56.51 3.02
CA ALA A 438 -15.88 55.13 3.52
C ALA A 438 -14.76 54.40 2.76
N PRO A 439 -13.88 53.64 3.44
CA PRO A 439 -12.89 52.84 2.75
C PRO A 439 -13.64 51.93 1.79
N THR A 440 -13.33 52.04 0.50
CA THR A 440 -13.71 51.07 -0.52
C THR A 440 -13.40 49.69 0.06
N PRO A 441 -14.36 48.73 0.07
CA PRO A 441 -14.12 47.42 0.65
C PRO A 441 -12.81 46.89 0.10
N ALA A 442 -11.84 46.65 0.98
CA ALA A 442 -10.57 46.08 0.59
C ALA A 442 -10.87 44.82 -0.22
N ALA A 443 -10.30 44.74 -1.43
CA ALA A 443 -10.47 43.56 -2.27
C ALA A 443 -10.20 42.32 -1.40
N PRO A 444 -11.11 41.32 -1.40
CA PRO A 444 -10.96 40.16 -0.53
C PRO A 444 -9.58 39.55 -0.75
N ALA A 445 -8.89 39.25 0.34
CA ALA A 445 -7.54 38.71 0.28
C ALA A 445 -7.51 37.50 -0.68
N PRO A 446 -6.51 37.41 -1.58
CA PRO A 446 -6.48 36.38 -2.60
C PRO A 446 -6.52 35.00 -1.96
N LEU A 447 -7.48 34.17 -2.40
CA LEU A 447 -7.67 32.84 -1.86
C LEU A 447 -6.46 31.96 -2.21
N LYS A 448 -6.01 31.15 -1.25
CA LYS A 448 -4.91 30.20 -1.49
C LYS A 448 -5.27 29.23 -2.64
N PRO A 449 -4.28 28.76 -3.43
CA PRO A 449 -4.51 27.77 -4.47
C PRO A 449 -5.17 26.51 -3.93
N LEU A 450 -6.14 25.97 -4.68
CA LEU A 450 -6.79 24.71 -4.35
C LEU A 450 -5.80 23.54 -4.48
N ARG A 451 -5.72 22.71 -3.43
CA ARG A 451 -4.95 21.45 -3.44
C ARG A 451 -5.83 20.27 -3.01
N PRO A 452 -6.86 19.93 -3.80
CA PRO A 452 -7.84 18.93 -3.40
C PRO A 452 -7.20 17.53 -3.31
N ARG A 453 -7.31 16.94 -2.13
CA ARG A 453 -6.97 15.54 -1.86
C ARG A 453 -8.22 14.81 -1.41
N ALA A 454 -8.42 13.59 -1.88
CA ALA A 454 -9.60 12.82 -1.54
C ALA A 454 -9.26 11.35 -1.27
N THR A 455 -10.03 10.75 -0.37
CA THR A 455 -10.21 9.30 -0.32
C THR A 455 -11.48 8.97 -1.11
N ALA A 456 -11.48 7.87 -1.84
CA ALA A 456 -12.64 7.41 -2.60
C ALA A 456 -12.95 5.95 -2.27
N ARG A 457 -14.23 5.58 -2.34
CA ARG A 457 -14.70 4.24 -2.01
C ARG A 457 -15.81 3.82 -2.94
N ALA A 458 -15.72 2.61 -3.49
CA ALA A 458 -16.83 1.97 -4.16
C ALA A 458 -17.96 1.66 -3.17
N THR A 459 -19.17 2.10 -3.48
CA THR A 459 -20.35 1.85 -2.65
C THR A 459 -20.90 0.43 -2.89
N PRO A 460 -21.70 -0.14 -1.96
CA PRO A 460 -22.24 -1.50 -2.10
C PRO A 460 -23.11 -1.74 -3.35
N ASP A 461 -23.59 -0.69 -3.99
CA ASP A 461 -24.38 -0.70 -5.22
C ASP A 461 -23.55 -0.38 -6.48
N GLY A 462 -22.22 -0.31 -6.37
CA GLY A 462 -21.29 -0.08 -7.49
C GLY A 462 -21.11 1.38 -7.90
N GLY A 463 -21.62 2.33 -7.11
CA GLY A 463 -21.32 3.75 -7.21
C GLY A 463 -19.97 4.15 -6.58
N LEU A 464 -19.79 5.45 -6.32
CA LEU A 464 -18.56 6.01 -5.76
C LEU A 464 -18.86 7.07 -4.69
N ALA A 465 -18.32 6.89 -3.49
CA ALA A 465 -18.27 7.92 -2.46
C ALA A 465 -16.88 8.58 -2.46
N VAL A 466 -16.85 9.92 -2.52
CA VAL A 466 -15.63 10.73 -2.50
C VAL A 466 -15.64 11.61 -1.26
N ARG A 467 -14.61 11.49 -0.43
CA ARG A 467 -14.44 12.25 0.81
C ARG A 467 -13.24 13.17 0.71
N LEU A 468 -13.48 14.47 0.88
CA LEU A 468 -12.52 15.56 0.71
C LEU A 468 -12.26 16.25 2.06
N PRO A 469 -11.10 16.04 2.70
CA PRO A 469 -10.70 16.79 3.88
C PRO A 469 -10.64 18.29 3.59
N ARG A 470 -11.05 19.13 4.55
CA ARG A 470 -11.06 20.60 4.39
C ARG A 470 -9.66 21.20 4.21
N ALA A 471 -8.62 20.51 4.69
CA ALA A 471 -7.24 21.00 4.61
C ALA A 471 -6.82 21.21 3.15
N GLY A 472 -6.43 22.45 2.80
CA GLY A 472 -6.07 22.82 1.42
C GLY A 472 -7.26 23.19 0.53
N LEU A 473 -8.47 23.23 1.08
CA LEU A 473 -9.69 23.72 0.44
C LEU A 473 -10.05 25.08 1.07
N GLY A 474 -9.84 26.16 0.34
CA GLY A 474 -10.33 27.50 0.71
C GLY A 474 -11.50 27.90 -0.19
N GLY A 475 -12.38 28.78 0.29
CA GLY A 475 -13.59 29.20 -0.43
C GLY A 475 -14.87 28.67 0.22
N GLU A 476 -15.99 29.27 -0.17
CA GLU A 476 -17.31 28.98 0.40
C GLU A 476 -18.19 28.14 -0.52
N ARG A 477 -17.94 28.22 -1.84
CA ARG A 477 -18.73 27.60 -2.90
C ARG A 477 -17.85 26.65 -3.70
N LEU A 478 -17.83 25.40 -3.27
CA LEU A 478 -17.04 24.32 -3.86
C LEU A 478 -17.96 23.30 -4.51
N THR A 479 -17.62 22.88 -5.72
CA THR A 479 -18.32 21.83 -6.47
C THR A 479 -17.32 20.76 -6.89
N LEU A 480 -17.62 19.49 -6.62
CA LEU A 480 -16.88 18.38 -7.18
C LEU A 480 -17.45 18.09 -8.58
N VAL A 481 -16.61 17.95 -9.58
CA VAL A 481 -17.03 17.72 -10.95
C VAL A 481 -16.29 16.51 -11.50
N ALA A 482 -17.03 15.60 -12.14
CA ALA A 482 -16.47 14.56 -12.99
C ALA A 482 -16.59 14.98 -14.45
N LEU A 483 -15.49 14.89 -15.19
CA LEU A 483 -15.42 15.24 -16.62
C LEU A 483 -14.96 14.04 -17.43
N LEU A 484 -15.65 13.73 -18.53
CA LEU A 484 -15.21 12.72 -19.49
C LEU A 484 -13.91 13.16 -20.20
N ARG A 485 -12.90 12.27 -20.27
CA ARG A 485 -11.62 12.56 -20.92
C ARG A 485 -11.71 12.47 -22.43
N GLY A 486 -11.05 13.38 -23.14
CA GLY A 486 -10.91 13.34 -24.61
C GLY A 486 -11.94 14.20 -25.35
N THR A 487 -12.89 14.79 -24.63
CA THR A 487 -13.68 15.92 -25.12
C THR A 487 -12.94 17.22 -24.80
N ASP A 488 -12.86 18.12 -25.77
CA ASP A 488 -12.01 19.32 -25.81
C ASP A 488 -12.29 20.35 -24.69
N GLY A 489 -13.27 20.08 -23.83
CA GLY A 489 -13.65 20.95 -22.71
C GLY A 489 -14.25 22.29 -23.12
N THR A 490 -14.40 22.54 -24.42
CA THR A 490 -14.96 23.76 -25.04
C THR A 490 -16.33 23.53 -25.67
N GLY A 491 -16.81 22.28 -25.75
CA GLY A 491 -18.19 21.90 -26.07
C GLY A 491 -18.83 21.09 -24.93
N PRO A 492 -20.12 20.70 -25.03
CA PRO A 492 -20.83 19.92 -24.01
C PRO A 492 -20.34 18.47 -24.01
N GLY A 493 -19.07 18.25 -23.63
CA GLY A 493 -18.60 16.94 -23.20
C GLY A 493 -19.26 16.60 -21.87
N GLU A 494 -19.66 15.34 -21.70
CA GLU A 494 -20.48 14.95 -20.55
C GLU A 494 -19.79 15.32 -19.22
N ARG A 495 -20.49 16.15 -18.46
CA ARG A 495 -20.07 16.74 -17.20
C ARG A 495 -21.09 16.34 -16.15
N VAL A 496 -20.60 15.85 -15.02
CA VAL A 496 -21.43 15.54 -13.86
C VAL A 496 -20.98 16.40 -12.69
N GLU A 497 -21.91 17.20 -12.18
CA GLU A 497 -21.70 17.97 -10.95
C GLU A 497 -22.15 17.16 -9.75
N LEU A 498 -21.28 17.05 -8.76
CA LEU A 498 -21.53 16.37 -7.51
C LEU A 498 -21.58 17.42 -6.40
N PRO A 499 -22.78 17.68 -5.83
CA PRO A 499 -22.93 18.60 -4.72
C PRO A 499 -22.03 18.21 -3.56
N LEU A 500 -21.37 19.20 -2.94
CA LEU A 500 -20.58 19.05 -1.73
C LEU A 500 -21.30 19.74 -0.56
N PRO A 501 -22.32 19.11 0.05
CA PRO A 501 -23.02 19.70 1.17
C PRO A 501 -22.03 19.98 2.31
N ARG A 502 -22.24 21.09 3.03
CA ARG A 502 -21.45 21.39 4.22
C ARG A 502 -21.77 20.33 5.29
N PRO A 503 -20.76 19.70 5.89
CA PRO A 503 -20.99 18.73 6.95
C PRO A 503 -21.70 19.38 8.14
N GLU A 504 -22.67 18.70 8.73
CA GLU A 504 -23.52 19.20 9.82
C GLU A 504 -22.72 19.72 11.02
N SER A 505 -21.60 19.07 11.33
CA SER A 505 -20.70 19.49 12.42
C SER A 505 -19.87 20.74 12.12
N GLY A 506 -19.91 21.26 10.88
CA GLY A 506 -19.10 22.37 10.37
C GLY A 506 -17.59 22.08 10.25
N LYS A 507 -17.09 21.07 10.99
CA LYS A 507 -15.66 20.69 11.08
C LYS A 507 -15.31 19.43 10.28
N GLY A 508 -16.31 18.70 9.80
CA GLY A 508 -16.12 17.47 9.03
C GLY A 508 -15.54 17.68 7.62
N PRO A 509 -15.15 16.59 6.95
CA PRO A 509 -14.80 16.60 5.53
C PRO A 509 -16.06 16.76 4.66
N TYR A 510 -15.89 17.26 3.45
CA TYR A 510 -16.95 17.21 2.45
C TYR A 510 -17.10 15.78 1.92
N THR A 511 -18.33 15.37 1.63
CA THR A 511 -18.62 14.07 1.03
C THR A 511 -19.53 14.27 -0.16
N ALA A 512 -19.18 13.64 -1.28
CA ALA A 512 -20.00 13.55 -2.47
C ALA A 512 -20.20 12.07 -2.80
N THR A 513 -21.39 11.72 -3.26
CA THR A 513 -21.72 10.37 -3.72
C THR A 513 -22.17 10.45 -5.15
N LEU A 514 -21.57 9.61 -5.99
CA LEU A 514 -21.98 9.34 -7.35
C LEU A 514 -22.72 8.01 -7.33
N ASP A 515 -24.04 8.07 -7.36
CA ASP A 515 -24.92 6.90 -7.35
C ASP A 515 -25.13 6.41 -8.79
N ARG A 516 -24.88 5.12 -9.00
CA ARG A 516 -24.96 4.47 -10.30
C ARG A 516 -26.39 4.36 -10.83
N ALA A 517 -27.39 4.29 -9.95
CA ALA A 517 -28.79 4.17 -10.35
C ALA A 517 -29.37 5.51 -10.83
N THR A 518 -28.86 6.63 -10.32
CA THR A 518 -29.43 7.96 -10.57
C THR A 518 -28.58 8.84 -11.48
N VAL A 519 -27.29 8.53 -11.63
CA VAL A 519 -26.37 9.31 -12.47
C VAL A 519 -25.83 8.47 -13.63
N PRO A 520 -26.37 8.60 -14.84
CA PRO A 520 -25.82 7.91 -16.01
C PRO A 520 -24.46 8.51 -16.36
N LEU A 521 -23.49 7.65 -16.66
CA LEU A 521 -22.18 8.04 -17.21
C LEU A 521 -22.01 7.34 -18.55
N ALA A 522 -21.61 8.07 -19.60
CA ALA A 522 -21.12 7.42 -20.82
C ALA A 522 -19.86 6.58 -20.55
N GLU A 523 -19.65 5.64 -21.46
CA GLU A 523 -18.44 4.84 -21.53
C GLU A 523 -17.21 5.74 -21.65
N GLY A 524 -16.23 5.54 -20.78
CA GLY A 524 -15.05 6.39 -20.79
C GLY A 524 -14.33 6.51 -19.46
N ARG A 525 -13.33 7.39 -19.46
CA ARG A 525 -12.53 7.71 -18.27
C ARG A 525 -12.98 9.07 -17.74
N TRP A 526 -13.45 9.06 -16.51
CA TRP A 526 -14.02 10.21 -15.82
C TRP A 526 -13.04 10.77 -14.80
N ASP A 527 -12.71 12.02 -15.00
CA ASP A 527 -11.64 12.72 -14.33
C ASP A 527 -12.21 13.72 -13.32
N PHE A 528 -11.77 13.64 -12.06
CA PHE A 528 -12.34 14.44 -10.97
C PHE A 528 -11.59 15.76 -10.76
N TYR A 529 -12.36 16.85 -10.66
CA TYR A 529 -11.90 18.20 -10.40
C TYR A 529 -12.70 18.84 -9.27
N LEU A 530 -12.03 19.67 -8.47
CA LEU A 530 -12.71 20.58 -7.56
C LEU A 530 -12.74 21.98 -8.18
N GLU A 531 -13.94 22.53 -8.32
CA GLU A 531 -14.16 23.89 -8.80
C GLU A 531 -14.56 24.80 -7.64
N ARG A 532 -14.02 26.02 -7.63
CA ARG A 532 -14.33 27.07 -6.67
C ARG A 532 -14.95 28.25 -7.39
N ALA A 533 -16.22 28.51 -7.14
CA ALA A 533 -16.95 29.59 -7.81
C ALA A 533 -16.46 30.98 -7.39
N ASP A 534 -15.83 31.10 -6.22
CA ASP A 534 -15.37 32.36 -5.64
C ASP A 534 -14.30 33.08 -6.50
N ASP A 535 -13.46 32.31 -7.19
CA ASP A 535 -12.41 32.84 -8.09
C ASP A 535 -12.28 32.06 -9.40
N ARG A 536 -13.29 31.23 -9.72
CA ARG A 536 -13.34 30.36 -10.90
C ARG A 536 -12.13 29.43 -11.05
N THR A 537 -11.48 29.08 -9.94
CA THR A 537 -10.36 28.13 -9.95
C THR A 537 -10.87 26.70 -10.10
N ARG A 538 -10.18 25.91 -10.93
CA ARG A 538 -10.36 24.47 -11.03
C ARG A 538 -9.06 23.74 -10.71
N ALA A 539 -9.11 22.73 -9.86
CA ALA A 539 -7.95 21.92 -9.51
C ALA A 539 -8.24 20.43 -9.61
N ARG A 540 -7.29 19.67 -10.12
CA ARG A 540 -7.40 18.21 -10.26
C ARG A 540 -7.39 17.53 -8.89
N VAL A 541 -8.34 16.63 -8.63
CA VAL A 541 -8.42 15.88 -7.38
C VAL A 541 -7.33 14.81 -7.32
N ARG A 542 -6.47 14.88 -6.30
CA ARG A 542 -5.44 13.88 -6.00
C ARG A 542 -6.03 12.81 -5.07
N SER A 543 -5.86 11.53 -5.41
CA SER A 543 -6.31 10.45 -4.54
C SER A 543 -5.24 10.12 -3.51
N THR A 544 -5.64 9.97 -2.24
CA THR A 544 -4.77 9.41 -1.18
C THR A 544 -5.07 7.94 -0.91
N LEU A 545 -6.31 7.51 -1.15
CA LEU A 545 -6.79 6.15 -0.93
C LEU A 545 -7.97 5.89 -1.87
N VAL A 546 -8.02 4.72 -2.51
CA VAL A 546 -9.17 4.29 -3.32
C VAL A 546 -9.55 2.87 -2.93
N GLU A 547 -10.70 2.71 -2.29
CA GLU A 547 -11.20 1.42 -1.81
C GLU A 547 -12.13 0.78 -2.84
N GLN A 548 -11.80 -0.44 -3.26
CA GLN A 548 -12.54 -1.16 -4.31
C GLN A 548 -13.09 -2.52 -3.82
N ALA A 549 -12.90 -2.87 -2.54
CA ALA A 549 -13.27 -4.19 -2.02
C ALA A 549 -14.75 -4.54 -2.26
N ARG A 550 -15.65 -3.55 -2.18
CA ARG A 550 -17.09 -3.72 -2.45
C ARG A 550 -17.39 -4.16 -3.88
N LEU A 551 -16.51 -3.91 -4.86
CA LEU A 551 -16.70 -4.32 -6.25
C LEU A 551 -16.50 -5.83 -6.45
N LEU A 552 -15.78 -6.51 -5.57
CA LEU A 552 -15.45 -7.93 -5.74
C LEU A 552 -16.64 -8.87 -5.58
N ASN A 553 -17.65 -8.44 -4.82
CA ASN A 553 -18.86 -9.23 -4.56
C ASN A 553 -20.04 -8.76 -5.42
N LEU A 554 -19.84 -7.75 -6.28
CA LEU A 554 -20.89 -7.22 -7.12
C LEU A 554 -20.91 -7.93 -8.47
N SER A 555 -22.06 -8.51 -8.81
CA SER A 555 -22.35 -8.87 -10.19
C SER A 555 -22.35 -7.61 -11.06
N LEU A 556 -22.01 -7.78 -12.33
CA LEU A 556 -22.18 -6.71 -13.31
C LEU A 556 -23.61 -6.18 -13.24
N ALA A 557 -23.77 -4.86 -13.14
CA ALA A 557 -25.10 -4.29 -13.26
C ALA A 557 -25.55 -4.48 -14.69
N SER A 558 -26.70 -5.12 -14.83
CA SER A 558 -27.34 -5.28 -16.12
C SER A 558 -28.83 -5.16 -15.96
N ASP A 559 -29.46 -4.43 -16.87
CA ASP A 559 -30.91 -4.44 -17.07
C ASP A 559 -31.22 -5.05 -18.45
N ALA A 560 -32.46 -4.90 -18.92
CA ALA A 560 -32.88 -5.44 -20.21
C ALA A 560 -32.24 -4.73 -21.42
N SER A 561 -31.63 -3.55 -21.25
CA SER A 561 -31.07 -2.73 -22.32
C SER A 561 -29.54 -2.60 -22.28
N GLN A 562 -28.90 -2.79 -21.12
CA GLN A 562 -27.45 -2.52 -20.98
C GLN A 562 -26.74 -3.29 -19.86
N VAL A 563 -25.42 -3.24 -19.90
CA VAL A 563 -24.44 -3.68 -18.90
C VAL A 563 -23.58 -2.49 -18.53
N THR A 564 -23.44 -2.22 -17.24
CA THR A 564 -22.57 -1.16 -16.72
C THR A 564 -21.62 -1.67 -15.65
N ALA A 565 -20.38 -1.16 -15.71
CA ALA A 565 -19.35 -1.44 -14.72
C ALA A 565 -18.53 -0.18 -14.45
N TRP A 566 -18.32 0.14 -13.18
CA TRP A 566 -17.60 1.34 -12.75
C TRP A 566 -16.48 0.95 -11.80
N VAL A 567 -15.25 1.38 -12.10
CA VAL A 567 -14.08 1.08 -11.28
C VAL A 567 -13.29 2.37 -11.00
N PRO A 568 -13.30 2.89 -9.76
CA PRO A 568 -12.49 4.03 -9.37
C PRO A 568 -11.04 3.60 -9.21
N TYR A 569 -10.08 4.42 -9.60
CA TYR A 569 -8.65 4.10 -9.47
C TYR A 569 -7.78 5.35 -9.34
N THR A 570 -6.55 5.14 -8.90
CA THR A 570 -5.50 6.15 -8.89
C THR A 570 -4.67 6.06 -10.15
N THR A 571 -4.58 7.16 -10.91
CA THR A 571 -3.70 7.21 -12.09
C THR A 571 -2.22 7.16 -11.70
N ALA A 572 -1.32 6.87 -12.64
CA ALA A 572 0.12 6.94 -12.41
C ALA A 572 0.59 8.33 -11.93
N ALA A 573 -0.13 9.39 -12.33
CA ALA A 573 0.13 10.74 -11.86
C ALA A 573 -0.36 10.98 -10.42
N GLY A 574 -1.15 10.08 -9.81
CA GLY A 574 -1.70 10.21 -8.45
C GLY A 574 -3.06 10.92 -8.38
N SER A 575 -3.78 11.01 -9.50
CA SER A 575 -5.11 11.65 -9.58
C SER A 575 -6.23 10.62 -9.45
N LEU A 576 -7.36 11.04 -8.88
CA LEU A 576 -8.58 10.24 -8.86
C LEU A 576 -9.22 10.23 -10.26
N THR A 577 -9.55 9.03 -10.73
CA THR A 577 -10.28 8.77 -11.98
C THR A 577 -11.25 7.61 -11.76
N LEU A 578 -12.35 7.58 -12.51
CA LEU A 578 -13.30 6.48 -12.60
C LEU A 578 -13.31 5.95 -14.04
N ARG A 579 -13.19 4.64 -14.23
CA ARG A 579 -13.48 4.02 -15.53
C ARG A 579 -14.93 3.55 -15.51
N ALA A 580 -15.71 3.98 -16.51
CA ALA A 580 -17.07 3.53 -16.74
C ALA A 580 -17.13 2.76 -18.06
N TRP A 581 -17.72 1.57 -18.04
CA TRP A 581 -18.10 0.80 -19.22
C TRP A 581 -19.62 0.79 -19.36
N HIS A 582 -20.10 0.87 -20.59
CA HIS A 582 -21.52 0.90 -20.92
C HIS A 582 -21.78 0.17 -22.23
N ARG A 583 -22.29 -1.06 -22.15
CA ARG A 583 -22.45 -1.95 -23.30
C ARG A 583 -23.89 -2.46 -23.41
N PRO A 584 -24.50 -2.57 -24.60
CA PRO A 584 -25.82 -3.20 -24.73
C PRO A 584 -25.84 -4.66 -24.25
N ALA A 585 -24.79 -5.42 -24.58
CA ALA A 585 -24.58 -6.80 -24.16
C ALA A 585 -23.09 -7.06 -23.89
N HIS A 586 -22.79 -8.00 -22.99
CA HIS A 586 -21.41 -8.38 -22.64
C HIS A 586 -21.35 -9.84 -22.22
N ALA A 587 -20.29 -10.55 -22.62
CA ALA A 587 -19.95 -11.89 -22.16
C ALA A 587 -18.77 -11.80 -21.19
N GLU A 588 -19.05 -11.97 -19.90
CA GLU A 588 -18.05 -11.95 -18.84
C GLU A 588 -17.33 -13.28 -18.78
N LEU A 589 -16.00 -13.27 -18.90
CA LEU A 589 -15.16 -14.46 -18.90
C LEU A 589 -15.06 -15.08 -17.50
N ASP A 590 -15.60 -16.29 -17.37
CA ASP A 590 -15.50 -17.14 -16.19
C ASP A 590 -14.16 -17.90 -16.15
N GLY A 591 -13.59 -18.22 -17.32
CA GLY A 591 -12.36 -18.98 -17.39
C GLY A 591 -11.68 -18.98 -18.76
N ILE A 592 -10.35 -18.96 -18.76
CA ILE A 592 -9.51 -19.12 -19.95
C ILE A 592 -8.56 -20.30 -19.74
N HIS A 593 -8.65 -21.30 -20.63
CA HIS A 593 -7.76 -22.44 -20.65
C HIS A 593 -6.94 -22.47 -21.95
N VAL A 594 -5.62 -22.34 -21.80
CA VAL A 594 -4.65 -22.42 -22.89
C VAL A 594 -4.19 -23.88 -23.02
N GLY A 595 -4.79 -24.62 -23.94
CA GLY A 595 -4.49 -26.03 -24.19
C GLY A 595 -3.30 -26.23 -25.12
N THR A 596 -3.04 -27.49 -25.49
CA THR A 596 -2.00 -27.86 -26.46
C THR A 596 -2.38 -27.43 -27.87
N ASP A 597 -3.61 -27.73 -28.27
CA ASP A 597 -4.09 -27.62 -29.66
C ASP A 597 -5.24 -26.62 -29.83
N SER A 598 -5.80 -26.13 -28.72
CA SER A 598 -6.88 -25.14 -28.73
C SER A 598 -6.87 -24.21 -27.52
N LEU A 599 -7.45 -23.03 -27.70
CA LEU A 599 -7.88 -22.16 -26.61
C LEU A 599 -9.33 -22.50 -26.24
N THR A 600 -9.62 -22.74 -24.96
CA THR A 600 -11.00 -22.86 -24.47
C THR A 600 -11.37 -21.68 -23.59
N VAL A 601 -12.56 -21.14 -23.80
CA VAL A 601 -13.14 -20.05 -23.00
C VAL A 601 -14.50 -20.47 -22.46
N ALA A 602 -14.80 -20.03 -21.24
CA ALA A 602 -16.11 -20.09 -20.62
C ALA A 602 -16.56 -18.68 -20.23
N ALA A 603 -17.81 -18.34 -20.49
CA ALA A 603 -18.34 -17.01 -20.21
C ALA A 603 -19.83 -17.01 -19.88
N THR A 604 -20.23 -16.00 -19.10
CA THR A 604 -21.62 -15.72 -18.71
C THR A 604 -22.11 -14.45 -19.42
N LEU A 605 -23.29 -14.51 -20.05
CA LEU A 605 -23.90 -13.36 -20.75
C LEU A 605 -24.68 -12.43 -19.82
N HIS A 606 -24.56 -11.12 -20.10
CA HIS A 606 -25.20 -10.02 -19.39
C HIS A 606 -25.83 -9.01 -20.37
N GLY A 607 -26.84 -8.27 -19.89
CA GLY A 607 -27.51 -7.17 -20.62
C GLY A 607 -28.60 -7.63 -21.58
N ALA A 608 -28.78 -6.87 -22.66
CA ALA A 608 -29.78 -7.09 -23.70
C ALA A 608 -29.59 -8.38 -24.53
N ALA A 609 -28.61 -9.22 -24.18
CA ALA A 609 -28.40 -10.54 -24.79
C ALA A 609 -29.59 -11.49 -24.61
N GLY A 610 -30.45 -11.26 -23.59
CA GLY A 610 -31.55 -12.16 -23.24
C GLY A 610 -31.05 -13.56 -22.77
N PRO A 611 -31.97 -14.48 -22.44
CA PRO A 611 -31.60 -15.87 -22.20
C PRO A 611 -31.19 -16.54 -23.52
N LEU A 612 -30.15 -17.37 -23.45
CA LEU A 612 -29.68 -18.16 -24.57
C LEU A 612 -30.70 -19.23 -24.98
N PRO A 613 -30.89 -19.46 -26.28
CA PRO A 613 -31.69 -20.58 -26.77
C PRO A 613 -31.03 -21.91 -26.44
N ALA A 614 -31.80 -22.87 -25.89
CA ALA A 614 -31.28 -24.19 -25.47
C ALA A 614 -30.56 -24.97 -26.59
N HIS A 615 -30.94 -24.73 -27.85
CA HIS A 615 -30.36 -25.36 -29.04
C HIS A 615 -30.07 -24.34 -30.16
N GLY A 616 -29.94 -23.04 -29.83
CA GLY A 616 -29.71 -22.03 -30.87
C GLY A 616 -28.23 -21.85 -31.22
N PRO A 617 -27.94 -21.26 -32.40
CA PRO A 617 -26.60 -21.20 -32.95
C PRO A 617 -25.81 -20.04 -32.32
N VAL A 618 -25.34 -20.23 -31.09
CA VAL A 618 -24.33 -19.35 -30.51
C VAL A 618 -22.99 -19.70 -31.12
N THR A 619 -22.27 -18.71 -31.65
CA THR A 619 -20.93 -18.90 -32.20
C THR A 619 -19.89 -18.05 -31.50
N LEU A 620 -18.71 -18.63 -31.28
CA LEU A 620 -17.48 -17.89 -31.01
C LEU A 620 -16.94 -17.38 -32.34
N VAL A 621 -16.64 -16.08 -32.39
CA VAL A 621 -16.08 -15.42 -33.56
C VAL A 621 -14.70 -14.89 -33.19
N ALA A 622 -13.66 -15.39 -33.86
CA ALA A 622 -12.35 -14.75 -33.86
C ALA A 622 -12.30 -13.79 -35.06
N VAL A 623 -12.32 -12.50 -34.76
CA VAL A 623 -12.40 -11.43 -35.76
C VAL A 623 -11.03 -11.22 -36.40
N SER A 624 -10.96 -11.32 -37.72
CA SER A 624 -9.73 -11.12 -38.48
C SER A 624 -9.32 -9.65 -38.51
N PRO A 625 -8.02 -9.33 -38.39
CA PRO A 625 -7.55 -7.95 -38.59
C PRO A 625 -7.54 -7.52 -40.07
N LEU A 626 -7.81 -8.43 -41.01
CA LEU A 626 -7.81 -8.14 -42.45
C LEU A 626 -9.20 -7.72 -42.95
N ASP A 627 -10.12 -8.68 -43.02
CA ASP A 627 -11.50 -8.51 -43.43
C ASP A 627 -12.36 -9.65 -42.85
N SER A 628 -13.65 -9.37 -42.70
CA SER A 628 -14.70 -10.28 -42.22
C SER A 628 -14.80 -11.60 -42.97
N ALA A 629 -14.40 -11.67 -44.25
CA ALA A 629 -14.34 -12.92 -45.00
C ALA A 629 -13.37 -13.96 -44.39
N TYR A 630 -12.42 -13.50 -43.56
CA TYR A 630 -11.44 -14.34 -42.89
C TYR A 630 -11.82 -14.69 -41.43
N ASP A 631 -12.93 -14.16 -40.91
CA ASP A 631 -13.41 -14.42 -39.56
C ASP A 631 -13.61 -15.91 -39.31
N ILE A 632 -13.11 -16.41 -38.19
CA ILE A 632 -13.30 -17.80 -37.79
C ILE A 632 -14.52 -17.89 -36.90
N GLU A 633 -15.55 -18.58 -37.37
CA GLU A 633 -16.79 -18.81 -36.64
C GLU A 633 -16.90 -20.27 -36.24
N LEU A 634 -17.09 -20.52 -34.94
CA LEU A 634 -17.15 -21.85 -34.36
C LEU A 634 -18.36 -21.97 -33.43
N PRO A 635 -19.04 -23.12 -33.39
CA PRO A 635 -20.16 -23.31 -32.47
C PRO A 635 -19.68 -23.20 -31.01
N ALA A 636 -20.45 -22.49 -30.20
CA ALA A 636 -20.29 -22.42 -28.76
C ALA A 636 -21.36 -23.30 -28.09
N ALA A 637 -20.94 -24.15 -27.16
CA ALA A 637 -21.84 -24.97 -26.37
C ALA A 637 -22.54 -24.11 -25.31
N VAL A 638 -23.86 -24.03 -25.37
CA VAL A 638 -24.71 -23.41 -24.34
C VAL A 638 -24.78 -24.37 -23.16
N GLN A 639 -24.30 -23.94 -21.99
CA GLN A 639 -24.27 -24.77 -20.77
C GLN A 639 -25.55 -24.58 -19.95
N ASP A 640 -26.11 -23.38 -19.94
CA ASP A 640 -27.37 -23.01 -19.30
C ASP A 640 -27.95 -21.76 -19.98
N ALA A 641 -28.97 -21.15 -19.37
CA ALA A 641 -29.67 -19.98 -19.94
C ALA A 641 -28.78 -18.76 -20.19
N ARG A 642 -27.54 -18.67 -19.67
CA ARG A 642 -26.63 -17.54 -19.89
C ARG A 642 -25.17 -17.94 -20.10
N ARG A 643 -24.78 -19.17 -19.78
CA ARG A 643 -23.39 -19.63 -19.89
C ARG A 643 -23.10 -20.32 -21.21
N VAL A 644 -21.92 -20.02 -21.73
CA VAL A 644 -21.37 -20.62 -22.93
C VAL A 644 -19.96 -21.13 -22.70
N ARG A 645 -19.61 -22.17 -23.44
CA ARG A 645 -18.23 -22.66 -23.55
C ARG A 645 -17.88 -22.87 -25.01
N ALA A 646 -16.73 -22.37 -25.42
CA ALA A 646 -16.26 -22.49 -26.80
C ALA A 646 -14.77 -22.83 -26.84
N ALA A 647 -14.36 -23.53 -27.88
CA ALA A 647 -12.97 -23.85 -28.14
C ALA A 647 -12.57 -23.33 -29.53
N LEU A 648 -11.42 -22.67 -29.61
CA LEU A 648 -10.79 -22.23 -30.86
C LEU A 648 -9.56 -23.13 -31.12
N PRO A 649 -9.64 -24.06 -32.08
CA PRO A 649 -8.49 -24.82 -32.53
C PRO A 649 -7.43 -23.92 -33.15
N TYR A 650 -6.19 -24.03 -32.69
CA TYR A 650 -5.10 -23.21 -33.23
C TYR A 650 -4.82 -23.45 -34.72
N PRO A 651 -4.95 -24.68 -35.28
CA PRO A 651 -4.73 -24.88 -36.72
C PRO A 651 -5.64 -24.02 -37.61
N LEU A 652 -6.89 -23.75 -37.18
CA LEU A 652 -7.80 -22.88 -37.91
C LEU A 652 -7.34 -21.41 -37.87
N LEU A 653 -6.87 -20.96 -36.70
CA LEU A 653 -6.30 -19.62 -36.51
C LEU A 653 -5.06 -19.42 -37.39
N LEU A 654 -4.15 -20.40 -37.38
CA LEU A 654 -2.93 -20.36 -38.18
C LEU A 654 -3.20 -20.43 -39.69
N GLY A 655 -4.25 -21.14 -40.12
CA GLY A 655 -4.61 -21.20 -41.54
C GLY A 655 -5.16 -19.91 -42.13
N ARG A 656 -5.60 -18.95 -41.30
CA ARG A 656 -6.27 -17.70 -41.75
C ARG A 656 -5.53 -16.41 -41.41
N ARG A 657 -4.37 -16.49 -40.76
CA ARG A 657 -3.54 -15.31 -40.47
C ARG A 657 -2.78 -14.84 -41.71
N GLY A 658 -2.55 -13.53 -41.80
CA GLY A 658 -1.97 -12.91 -42.98
C GLY A 658 -0.62 -12.23 -42.74
N THR A 659 -0.35 -11.75 -41.53
CA THR A 659 0.84 -10.90 -41.27
C THR A 659 1.76 -11.50 -40.20
N ALA A 660 2.94 -10.89 -40.03
CA ALA A 660 3.92 -11.32 -39.03
C ALA A 660 3.45 -11.09 -37.58
N HIS A 661 2.51 -10.15 -37.38
CA HIS A 661 1.90 -9.86 -36.09
C HIS A 661 0.44 -9.46 -36.29
N ASP A 662 -0.47 -10.31 -35.85
CA ASP A 662 -1.92 -10.12 -35.96
C ASP A 662 -2.55 -10.18 -34.56
N VAL A 663 -3.58 -9.35 -34.34
CA VAL A 663 -4.40 -9.36 -33.11
C VAL A 663 -5.83 -9.70 -33.48
N TRP A 664 -6.38 -10.75 -32.86
CA TRP A 664 -7.70 -11.30 -33.17
C TRP A 664 -8.65 -11.13 -31.98
N PRO A 665 -9.55 -10.13 -31.99
CA PRO A 665 -10.58 -10.01 -30.98
C PRO A 665 -11.49 -11.24 -30.96
N LEU A 666 -11.77 -11.75 -29.77
CA LEU A 666 -12.75 -12.82 -29.59
C LEU A 666 -14.10 -12.21 -29.19
N ARG A 667 -15.16 -12.63 -29.87
CA ARG A 667 -16.54 -12.14 -29.68
C ARG A 667 -17.51 -13.32 -29.70
N LEU A 668 -18.73 -13.12 -29.22
CA LEU A 668 -19.82 -14.06 -29.39
C LEU A 668 -20.86 -13.53 -30.39
N ARG A 669 -21.49 -14.40 -31.16
CA ARG A 669 -22.69 -14.09 -31.92
C ARG A 669 -23.82 -14.98 -31.43
N LEU A 670 -24.95 -14.38 -31.04
CA LEU A 670 -26.05 -15.10 -30.38
C LEU A 670 -27.10 -15.65 -31.36
N ALA A 671 -27.14 -15.11 -32.58
CA ALA A 671 -28.02 -15.56 -33.66
C ALA A 671 -27.35 -15.28 -35.01
N PRO A 672 -27.69 -16.02 -36.09
CA PRO A 672 -27.08 -15.82 -37.40
C PRO A 672 -27.30 -14.39 -37.91
N GLY A 673 -26.24 -13.73 -38.37
CA GLY A 673 -26.29 -12.33 -38.82
C GLY A 673 -26.50 -11.29 -37.72
N GLY A 674 -26.58 -11.70 -36.44
CA GLY A 674 -26.71 -10.78 -35.30
C GLY A 674 -25.41 -10.03 -34.96
N PRO A 675 -25.49 -8.99 -34.12
CA PRO A 675 -24.32 -8.22 -33.70
C PRO A 675 -23.33 -9.07 -32.88
N LEU A 676 -22.06 -8.69 -32.92
CA LEU A 676 -21.01 -9.30 -32.12
C LEU A 676 -21.04 -8.76 -30.69
N VAL A 677 -21.17 -9.66 -29.74
CA VAL A 677 -21.14 -9.38 -28.31
C VAL A 677 -19.68 -9.43 -27.81
N PRO A 678 -19.19 -8.39 -27.12
CA PRO A 678 -17.89 -8.40 -26.49
C PRO A 678 -17.68 -9.56 -25.51
N LEU A 679 -16.52 -10.20 -25.59
CA LEU A 679 -16.07 -11.22 -24.65
C LEU A 679 -14.88 -10.68 -23.87
N GLY A 680 -14.99 -10.53 -22.55
CA GLY A 680 -13.99 -9.81 -21.76
C GLY A 680 -14.19 -9.93 -20.24
N ARG A 681 -13.48 -9.09 -19.48
CA ARG A 681 -13.62 -9.00 -18.01
C ARG A 681 -13.85 -7.57 -17.53
N LEU A 682 -15.08 -7.27 -17.16
CA LEU A 682 -15.47 -5.96 -16.62
C LEU A 682 -15.73 -6.00 -15.11
N ALA A 683 -16.02 -7.17 -14.55
CA ALA A 683 -16.33 -7.30 -13.13
C ALA A 683 -15.09 -7.12 -12.25
N GLY A 684 -15.30 -6.80 -10.97
CA GLY A 684 -14.23 -6.68 -9.97
C GLY A 684 -13.56 -5.31 -9.96
N ASP A 685 -12.26 -5.31 -9.66
CA ASP A 685 -11.54 -4.12 -9.17
C ASP A 685 -10.42 -3.62 -10.10
N SER A 686 -10.22 -4.23 -11.26
CA SER A 686 -9.12 -3.90 -12.17
C SER A 686 -9.59 -3.13 -13.41
N VAL A 687 -8.92 -2.01 -13.68
CA VAL A 687 -9.06 -1.23 -14.93
C VAL A 687 -8.06 -1.62 -16.01
N ASP A 688 -7.05 -2.43 -15.67
CA ASP A 688 -6.00 -2.87 -16.59
C ASP A 688 -5.75 -4.36 -16.37
N ARG A 689 -6.51 -5.19 -17.09
CA ARG A 689 -6.38 -6.65 -17.05
C ARG A 689 -5.14 -7.14 -17.79
N ARG A 690 -4.62 -6.36 -18.74
CA ARG A 690 -3.46 -6.73 -19.58
C ARG A 690 -2.20 -7.02 -18.75
N ARG A 691 -2.01 -6.30 -17.65
CA ARG A 691 -0.83 -6.47 -16.77
C ARG A 691 -0.99 -7.52 -15.69
N THR A 692 -2.23 -7.79 -15.28
CA THR A 692 -2.53 -8.68 -14.15
C THR A 692 -2.86 -10.09 -14.64
N ASP A 693 -3.76 -10.20 -15.61
CA ASP A 693 -4.33 -11.44 -16.14
C ASP A 693 -3.45 -11.93 -17.30
N VAL A 694 -2.25 -12.38 -16.94
CA VAL A 694 -1.22 -12.83 -17.89
C VAL A 694 -1.28 -14.33 -18.07
N HIS A 695 -1.56 -14.75 -19.31
CA HIS A 695 -1.62 -16.15 -19.72
C HIS A 695 -0.36 -16.58 -20.50
N PRO A 696 -0.01 -17.89 -20.49
CA PRO A 696 1.12 -18.40 -21.24
C PRO A 696 0.90 -18.23 -22.76
N ALA A 697 2.01 -18.06 -23.48
CA ALA A 697 1.98 -18.21 -24.93
C ALA A 697 2.10 -19.70 -25.30
N ARG A 698 1.42 -20.09 -26.38
CA ARG A 698 1.66 -21.37 -27.06
C ARG A 698 2.51 -21.11 -28.29
N THR A 699 3.68 -21.74 -28.37
CA THR A 699 4.47 -21.78 -29.60
C THR A 699 3.98 -22.95 -30.44
N LEU A 700 3.64 -22.66 -31.69
CA LEU A 700 3.05 -23.58 -32.65
C LEU A 700 3.78 -23.46 -33.98
N GLU A 701 3.81 -24.53 -34.77
CA GLU A 701 4.48 -24.51 -36.07
C GLU A 701 3.50 -24.08 -37.18
N HIS A 702 3.88 -23.06 -37.95
CA HIS A 702 3.14 -22.58 -39.10
C HIS A 702 3.86 -22.98 -40.40
N ALA A 703 3.15 -23.64 -41.32
CA ALA A 703 3.73 -24.24 -42.52
C ALA A 703 4.64 -23.32 -43.37
N ILE A 704 4.33 -22.01 -43.41
CA ILE A 704 5.09 -21.01 -44.19
C ILE A 704 5.98 -20.12 -43.31
N ARG A 705 5.59 -19.89 -42.05
CA ARG A 705 6.15 -18.82 -41.21
C ARG A 705 7.05 -19.36 -40.10
N GLY A 706 7.15 -20.69 -39.97
CA GLY A 706 7.89 -21.33 -38.90
C GLY A 706 7.20 -21.20 -37.54
N PRO A 707 7.95 -21.08 -36.44
CA PRO A 707 7.40 -20.99 -35.09
C PRO A 707 6.60 -19.70 -34.85
N VAL A 708 5.39 -19.84 -34.32
CA VAL A 708 4.44 -18.75 -34.03
C VAL A 708 3.97 -18.82 -32.59
N ALA A 709 4.01 -17.71 -31.87
CA ALA A 709 3.47 -17.60 -30.53
C ALA A 709 2.03 -17.07 -30.55
N VAL A 710 1.10 -17.83 -29.98
CA VAL A 710 -0.30 -17.43 -29.76
C VAL A 710 -0.53 -17.20 -28.28
N ARG A 711 -1.03 -16.03 -27.89
CA ARG A 711 -1.29 -15.69 -26.50
C ARG A 711 -2.63 -14.97 -26.33
N PRO A 712 -3.51 -15.42 -25.41
CA PRO A 712 -4.65 -14.62 -24.99
C PRO A 712 -4.19 -13.41 -24.17
N VAL A 713 -4.65 -12.24 -24.56
CA VAL A 713 -4.37 -10.96 -23.90
C VAL A 713 -5.63 -10.11 -23.83
N PHE A 714 -5.72 -9.30 -22.78
CA PHE A 714 -6.75 -8.28 -22.67
C PHE A 714 -6.30 -6.98 -23.33
N ASP A 715 -7.19 -6.37 -24.10
CA ASP A 715 -6.98 -5.05 -24.69
C ASP A 715 -7.25 -3.93 -23.65
N PRO A 716 -7.07 -2.63 -24.01
CA PRO A 716 -7.36 -1.52 -23.10
C PRO A 716 -8.83 -1.38 -22.66
N GLU A 717 -9.75 -2.06 -23.37
CA GLU A 717 -11.18 -2.12 -23.10
C GLU A 717 -11.57 -3.33 -22.23
N ASN A 718 -10.58 -4.14 -21.85
CA ASN A 718 -10.69 -5.42 -21.17
C ASN A 718 -11.45 -6.49 -21.98
N ASP A 719 -11.42 -6.39 -23.31
CA ASP A 719 -11.87 -7.44 -24.21
C ASP A 719 -10.75 -8.46 -24.44
N LEU A 720 -11.12 -9.72 -24.57
CA LEU A 720 -10.21 -10.80 -24.85
C LEU A 720 -9.83 -10.79 -26.33
N THR A 721 -8.54 -10.81 -26.58
CA THR A 721 -7.95 -10.88 -27.91
C THR A 721 -6.87 -11.96 -27.93
N LEU A 722 -6.57 -12.48 -29.12
CA LEU A 722 -5.43 -13.35 -29.35
C LEU A 722 -4.33 -12.57 -30.05
N ASP A 723 -3.22 -12.42 -29.35
CA ASP A 723 -1.98 -11.90 -29.90
C ASP A 723 -1.20 -13.03 -30.56
N VAL A 724 -1.02 -12.93 -31.88
CA VAL A 724 -0.39 -13.96 -32.72
C VAL A 724 0.82 -13.36 -33.41
N ARG A 725 2.03 -13.84 -33.10
CA ARG A 725 3.28 -13.26 -33.60
C ARG A 725 4.28 -14.32 -34.06
N ASP A 726 5.02 -14.03 -35.11
CA ASP A 726 6.16 -14.85 -35.52
C ASP A 726 7.25 -14.82 -34.43
N VAL A 727 7.83 -15.97 -34.11
CA VAL A 727 8.94 -16.07 -33.14
C VAL A 727 10.24 -15.92 -33.93
N THR A 728 10.93 -14.79 -33.75
CA THR A 728 12.25 -14.60 -34.36
C THR A 728 13.34 -15.23 -33.48
N GLN A 729 14.46 -15.65 -34.09
CA GLN A 729 15.59 -16.28 -33.39
C GLN A 729 16.19 -15.43 -32.24
N ALA A 730 15.92 -14.13 -32.18
CA ALA A 730 16.35 -13.23 -31.10
C ALA A 730 15.42 -13.23 -29.86
N THR A 731 14.29 -13.96 -29.93
CA THR A 731 13.26 -14.02 -28.88
C THR A 731 12.98 -15.44 -28.36
N MET A 732 13.74 -16.43 -28.81
CA MET A 732 13.89 -17.74 -28.14
C MET A 732 14.90 -17.59 -27.00
#